data_AF-A0A8C4EZQ7-F1
#
_entry.id   AF-A0A8C4EZQ7-F1
#
_cell.length_a   1.000
_cell.length_b   1.000
_cell.length_c   1.000
_cell.angle_alpha   90.00
_cell.angle_beta   90.00
_cell.angle_gamma   90.00
#
_symmetry.space_group_name_H-M   'P 1'
#
loop_
_entity.id
_entity.type
_entity.pdbx_description
1 polymer ?
#
loop_
_entity_poly.entity_id
_entity_poly.type
_entity_poly.pdbx_seq_one_letter_code
_entity_poly.pdbx_strand_id
1 'polypeptide(L)'
;MTQNKHSYGQIFSNRHPRTCPASLAIFLLILTVQLVKTASEYDPYKILGVSRSAMTDTRSPRQSHPDKNKDPKAEDMFIKVSKSYEILSNEERRSNFDRYGQMDENQPFGQSQHHGFRGFHNSFYFDESFFHFPRSRDFADSKYLLHHAQFNSDILPDSHKRPYLIKATSEWCFACIHIEPVWKETVQELEPLGVGIGIVDLGYERRLANQLGAHRVPSIIGLVNGRVTFFNQAVVREHLRQFIEDLLPQKLVEKITDDNYLGFLDSWHAENKPSVLLFDQVPVVPLLYKLTAFAFRDYVRFGYVDQGDTHNTRLLRQFNINTYAPTMLLFKEDTEKPVDIIQARGMKRQIMDEFVSNNKFLQVPRLVNQQLFDELCPVKQFHRRRKYCVLLITGEDQAFLPGNKAFLDFATANRKEVLRFAYVYQRQQQPLCQALLHNQAAHSPQVVILERRSQAGKALYRSVSGGWNGSEEDKYRLHEQLELLQKDPTYLSSDATLPELNNEMAPMFIIQWMNAAYDYILQIYDDLLYSNWREMMPILSLIFSALFILFGTVIIQAFSEPGESKPQKPKPKEQPQSEDDASSRASTSSRPPKKDFVEVTELTDITYTSNLVKLRPGHINVVLVLTNASKTALLRKFAKEVFSFSGTQTLHFSFLNADKHRHWMASLLRSTSDAMQSEGYSDEDEESLDYSGHVLALNGHKKYFCLFRPVFTGDDPNDSSSETSFSSDSRRKSRSRSSRATSIEVHHKLDRLGLWMERLMEGTLPRLRVPAWPFLNESTNNPSTES
;
A
#
# COMPACT_ATOMS: atom_id res chain seq x y z
N MET A 1 64.44 -27.31 -36.49
CA MET A 1 65.67 -27.32 -35.70
C MET A 1 65.32 -27.57 -34.24
N THR A 2 65.71 -28.76 -33.77
CA THR A 2 66.02 -29.21 -32.37
C THR A 2 65.08 -28.78 -31.22
N GLN A 3 64.29 -29.69 -30.61
CA GLN A 3 64.66 -30.61 -29.49
C GLN A 3 65.07 -29.88 -28.19
N ASN A 4 64.81 -30.29 -26.95
CA ASN A 4 63.91 -31.24 -26.25
C ASN A 4 64.25 -31.09 -24.73
N LYS A 5 63.25 -31.15 -23.83
CA LYS A 5 63.21 -31.78 -22.48
C LYS A 5 64.25 -31.54 -21.32
N HIS A 6 63.67 -31.76 -20.11
CA HIS A 6 64.21 -32.08 -18.75
C HIS A 6 64.51 -30.89 -17.81
N SER A 7 63.95 -30.71 -16.60
CA SER A 7 63.53 -31.55 -15.44
C SER A 7 64.66 -31.98 -14.48
N TYR A 8 64.35 -31.96 -13.16
CA TYR A 8 65.16 -32.14 -11.92
C TYR A 8 65.92 -30.89 -11.44
N GLY A 9 65.93 -30.46 -10.16
CA GLY A 9 65.77 -31.11 -8.85
C GLY A 9 67.02 -30.75 -8.01
N GLN A 10 66.99 -29.76 -7.11
CA GLN A 10 66.85 -29.88 -5.64
C GLN A 10 68.19 -29.65 -4.88
N ILE A 11 68.11 -28.98 -3.70
CA ILE A 11 68.97 -29.07 -2.48
C ILE A 11 69.96 -27.93 -2.13
N PHE A 12 69.56 -27.18 -1.07
CA PHE A 12 70.28 -26.58 0.09
C PHE A 12 71.57 -25.75 -0.04
N SER A 13 71.54 -24.53 0.52
CA SER A 13 72.19 -24.24 1.83
C SER A 13 71.92 -22.81 2.35
N ASN A 14 71.59 -22.75 3.64
CA ASN A 14 71.49 -21.63 4.58
C ASN A 14 72.46 -20.44 4.38
N ARG A 15 71.96 -19.22 4.62
CA ARG A 15 72.44 -18.31 5.68
C ARG A 15 71.54 -17.06 5.80
N HIS A 16 71.00 -16.84 7.00
CA HIS A 16 70.40 -15.57 7.44
C HIS A 16 71.33 -14.37 7.17
N PRO A 17 70.75 -13.17 7.02
CA PRO A 17 71.15 -12.12 7.93
C PRO A 17 69.97 -11.49 8.66
N ARG A 18 70.27 -11.18 9.91
CA ARG A 18 69.44 -10.59 10.95
C ARG A 18 68.71 -9.34 10.44
N THR A 19 67.38 -9.35 10.58
CA THR A 19 66.53 -8.18 10.42
C THR A 19 66.90 -7.15 11.47
N CYS A 20 67.50 -6.05 11.01
CA CYS A 20 67.86 -4.89 11.81
C CYS A 20 66.56 -4.18 12.24
N PRO A 21 66.36 -3.84 13.53
CA PRO A 21 65.17 -3.11 14.01
C PRO A 21 65.06 -1.68 13.45
N ALA A 22 66.06 -1.22 12.67
CA ALA A 22 66.05 0.07 12.01
C ALA A 22 65.07 0.16 10.82
N SER A 23 64.77 -0.93 10.11
CA SER A 23 63.90 -0.89 8.92
C SER A 23 62.41 -0.73 9.27
N LEU A 24 61.98 -1.31 10.40
CA LEU A 24 60.63 -1.13 10.95
C LEU A 24 60.45 0.26 11.56
N ALA A 25 61.49 0.82 12.18
CA ALA A 25 61.48 2.18 12.70
C ALA A 25 61.41 3.23 11.57
N ILE A 26 62.12 3.03 10.45
CA ILE A 26 62.06 3.93 9.28
C ILE A 26 60.68 3.85 8.59
N PHE A 27 60.07 2.66 8.52
CA PHE A 27 58.73 2.52 7.94
C PHE A 27 57.64 3.13 8.84
N LEU A 28 57.76 2.99 10.17
CA LEU A 28 56.91 3.68 11.15
C LEU A 28 57.11 5.20 11.12
N LEU A 29 58.33 5.70 10.93
CA LEU A 29 58.62 7.13 10.85
C LEU A 29 58.06 7.74 9.55
N ILE A 30 58.13 7.01 8.43
CA ILE A 30 57.48 7.40 7.16
C ILE A 30 55.95 7.37 7.27
N LEU A 31 55.38 6.40 8.02
CA LEU A 31 53.94 6.36 8.31
C LEU A 31 53.50 7.51 9.22
N THR A 32 54.30 7.91 10.22
CA THR A 32 54.00 9.07 11.08
C THR A 32 54.15 10.40 10.35
N VAL A 33 55.06 10.52 9.39
CA VAL A 33 55.22 11.73 8.55
C VAL A 33 54.11 11.86 7.50
N GLN A 34 53.48 10.75 7.08
CA GLN A 34 52.26 10.77 6.25
C GLN A 34 50.98 11.06 7.07
N LEU A 35 51.00 10.89 8.39
CA LEU A 35 49.85 11.18 9.28
C LEU A 35 49.83 12.59 9.90
N VAL A 36 50.79 13.47 9.58
CA VAL A 36 50.84 14.87 10.06
C VAL A 36 50.50 15.90 8.96
N LYS A 37 50.06 15.47 7.78
CA LYS A 37 49.47 16.38 6.78
C LYS A 37 47.94 16.38 6.84
N THR A 38 47.39 16.84 7.96
CA THR A 38 46.00 17.32 8.02
C THR A 38 45.94 18.68 8.70
N ALA A 39 45.94 19.71 7.85
CA ALA A 39 45.24 20.98 7.98
C ALA A 39 45.89 21.92 6.97
N SER A 40 45.55 21.79 5.67
CA SER A 40 45.70 22.97 4.83
C SER A 40 44.66 23.97 5.33
N GLU A 41 45.11 24.97 6.07
CA GLU A 41 44.33 26.14 6.47
C GLU A 41 43.56 26.63 5.23
N TYR A 42 42.24 26.43 5.24
CA TYR A 42 41.38 26.81 4.12
C TYR A 42 41.33 28.34 4.07
N ASP A 43 42.14 28.95 3.21
CA ASP A 43 42.23 30.40 3.07
C ASP A 43 41.47 30.84 1.80
N PRO A 44 40.23 31.34 1.92
CA PRO A 44 39.39 31.70 0.78
C PRO A 44 40.02 32.83 -0.07
N TYR A 45 40.86 33.68 0.53
CA TYR A 45 41.61 34.72 -0.17
C TYR A 45 42.66 34.13 -1.11
N LYS A 46 43.38 33.09 -0.66
CA LYS A 46 44.38 32.39 -1.49
C LYS A 46 43.73 31.57 -2.60
N ILE A 47 42.56 30.97 -2.34
CA ILE A 47 41.84 30.15 -3.32
C ILE A 47 41.28 31.01 -4.46
N LEU A 48 40.79 32.22 -4.18
CA LEU A 48 40.36 33.18 -5.22
C LEU A 48 41.50 34.05 -5.78
N GLY A 49 42.69 34.01 -5.16
CA GLY A 49 43.85 34.81 -5.57
C GLY A 49 43.67 36.32 -5.35
N VAL A 50 42.96 36.71 -4.29
CA VAL A 50 42.65 38.10 -3.93
C VAL A 50 43.29 38.47 -2.60
N SER A 51 43.72 39.73 -2.43
CA SER A 51 44.31 40.19 -1.17
C SER A 51 43.24 40.49 -0.12
N ARG A 52 43.57 40.38 1.18
CA ARG A 52 42.62 40.62 2.29
C ARG A 52 42.09 42.07 2.33
N SER A 53 42.85 43.04 1.81
CA SER A 53 42.44 44.46 1.68
C SER A 53 41.72 44.79 0.37
N ALA A 54 41.44 43.82 -0.50
CA ALA A 54 40.72 44.11 -1.74
C ALA A 54 39.24 44.41 -1.44
N MET A 55 38.84 45.65 -1.72
CA MET A 55 37.47 46.14 -1.66
C MET A 55 36.87 45.93 -3.05
N THR A 56 35.91 44.99 -3.16
CA THR A 56 35.09 44.72 -4.37
C THR A 56 35.85 44.80 -5.70
N ASP A 57 36.64 43.78 -6.03
CA ASP A 57 36.99 43.55 -7.43
C ASP A 57 36.70 42.09 -7.80
N THR A 58 35.77 41.91 -8.73
CA THR A 58 35.06 40.67 -9.04
C THR A 58 35.85 39.82 -10.03
N ARG A 59 36.68 38.89 -9.53
CA ARG A 59 37.12 37.76 -10.37
C ARG A 59 35.97 36.76 -10.49
N SER A 60 35.27 36.80 -11.63
CA SER A 60 34.20 35.84 -11.94
C SER A 60 34.73 34.39 -11.97
N PRO A 61 33.95 33.37 -11.56
CA PRO A 61 34.34 31.95 -11.60
C PRO A 61 34.55 31.38 -13.02
N ARG A 62 34.45 32.19 -14.07
CA ARG A 62 34.48 31.77 -15.48
C ARG A 62 35.82 31.15 -15.92
N GLN A 63 36.89 31.28 -15.13
CA GLN A 63 38.22 30.75 -15.48
C GLN A 63 38.44 29.30 -15.03
N SER A 64 37.54 28.71 -14.23
CA SER A 64 37.69 27.35 -13.66
C SER A 64 36.59 26.39 -14.13
N HIS A 65 36.15 26.50 -15.39
CA HIS A 65 35.13 25.63 -15.96
C HIS A 65 35.72 24.24 -16.29
N PRO A 66 35.10 23.12 -15.85
CA PRO A 66 35.60 21.76 -16.15
C PRO A 66 35.57 21.42 -17.64
N ASP A 67 34.79 22.17 -18.43
CA ASP A 67 34.75 22.05 -19.90
C ASP A 67 36.07 22.53 -20.58
N LYS A 68 36.92 23.27 -19.87
CA LYS A 68 38.24 23.70 -20.34
C LYS A 68 39.41 22.96 -19.68
N ASN A 69 39.17 22.15 -18.65
CA ASN A 69 40.23 21.41 -17.94
C ASN A 69 39.77 19.99 -17.57
N LYS A 70 40.28 18.98 -18.29
CA LYS A 70 39.90 17.56 -18.18
C LYS A 70 40.68 16.81 -17.09
N ASP A 71 41.00 17.47 -15.98
CA ASP A 71 41.69 16.83 -14.85
C ASP A 71 40.68 16.38 -13.78
N PRO A 72 40.83 15.18 -13.18
CA PRO A 72 39.97 14.68 -12.11
C PRO A 72 40.05 15.50 -10.80
N LYS A 73 40.96 16.48 -10.73
CA LYS A 73 41.09 17.45 -9.61
C LYS A 73 40.35 18.77 -9.87
N ALA A 74 39.77 18.96 -11.05
CA ALA A 74 39.07 20.19 -11.41
C ALA A 74 37.75 20.35 -10.62
N GLU A 75 37.04 19.25 -10.36
CA GLU A 75 35.84 19.19 -9.54
C GLU A 75 36.10 19.73 -8.12
N ASP A 76 37.15 19.21 -7.46
CA ASP A 76 37.54 19.61 -6.11
C ASP A 76 37.98 21.08 -6.05
N MET A 77 38.66 21.58 -7.09
CA MET A 77 39.05 22.97 -7.20
C MET A 77 37.83 23.88 -7.43
N PHE A 78 36.86 23.45 -8.23
CA PHE A 78 35.62 24.20 -8.48
C PHE A 78 34.78 24.33 -7.21
N ILE A 79 34.66 23.27 -6.42
CA ILE A 79 33.98 23.29 -5.12
C ILE A 79 34.68 24.28 -4.17
N LYS A 80 36.01 24.26 -4.11
CA LYS A 80 36.79 25.17 -3.25
C LYS A 80 36.67 26.63 -3.69
N VAL A 81 36.71 26.91 -4.99
CA VAL A 81 36.52 28.26 -5.54
C VAL A 81 35.13 28.79 -5.24
N SER A 82 34.09 27.97 -5.42
CA SER A 82 32.70 28.35 -5.14
C SER A 82 32.47 28.65 -3.66
N LYS A 83 32.95 27.77 -2.77
CA LYS A 83 32.89 27.99 -1.31
C LYS A 83 33.66 29.24 -0.87
N SER A 84 34.80 29.54 -1.50
CA SER A 84 35.60 30.73 -1.19
C SER A 84 34.89 32.01 -1.62
N TYR A 85 34.24 31.99 -2.78
CA TYR A 85 33.43 33.10 -3.27
C TYR A 85 32.22 33.36 -2.36
N GLU A 86 31.57 32.31 -1.85
CA GLU A 86 30.46 32.44 -0.90
C GLU A 86 30.87 33.12 0.42
N ILE A 87 32.04 32.79 0.97
CA ILE A 87 32.54 33.39 2.21
C ILE A 87 32.91 34.87 1.99
N LEU A 88 33.52 35.19 0.85
CA LEU A 88 34.04 36.54 0.58
C LEU A 88 33.04 37.48 -0.10
N SER A 89 31.94 36.97 -0.64
CA SER A 89 30.91 37.77 -1.34
C SER A 89 29.95 38.50 -0.39
N ASN A 90 29.79 38.01 0.85
CA ASN A 90 28.93 38.62 1.85
C ASN A 90 29.78 39.23 3.00
N GLU A 91 29.60 40.52 3.25
CA GLU A 91 30.37 41.29 4.23
C GLU A 91 30.28 40.72 5.67
N GLU A 92 29.11 40.21 6.07
CA GLU A 92 28.89 39.61 7.39
C GLU A 92 29.64 38.28 7.54
N ARG A 93 29.64 37.46 6.48
CA ARG A 93 30.35 36.17 6.46
C ARG A 93 31.87 36.35 6.35
N ARG A 94 32.31 37.34 5.57
CA ARG A 94 33.73 37.74 5.48
C ARG A 94 34.24 38.22 6.83
N SER A 95 33.50 39.11 7.51
CA SER A 95 33.83 39.60 8.84
C SER A 95 33.87 38.47 9.89
N ASN A 96 32.92 37.54 9.87
CA ASN A 96 32.94 36.38 10.76
C ASN A 96 34.12 35.45 10.48
N PHE A 97 34.46 35.22 9.20
CA PHE A 97 35.64 34.44 8.84
C PHE A 97 36.94 35.13 9.27
N ASP A 98 37.06 36.44 9.04
CA ASP A 98 38.23 37.24 9.42
C ASP A 98 38.41 37.32 10.95
N ARG A 99 37.31 37.25 11.72
CA ARG A 99 37.34 37.27 13.20
C ARG A 99 37.59 35.91 13.84
N TYR A 100 37.01 34.84 13.30
CA TYR A 100 36.97 33.54 13.97
C TYR A 100 37.76 32.43 13.24
N GLY A 101 38.30 32.70 12.05
CA GLY A 101 39.30 31.87 11.38
C GLY A 101 38.86 30.50 10.85
N GLN A 102 37.70 29.97 11.25
CA GLN A 102 37.10 28.75 10.71
C GLN A 102 35.64 28.62 11.16
N MET A 103 34.74 28.29 10.23
CA MET A 103 33.45 27.67 10.58
C MET A 103 33.63 26.16 10.45
N ASP A 104 33.79 25.50 11.60
CA ASP A 104 33.86 24.05 11.68
C ASP A 104 32.47 23.46 11.46
N GLU A 105 32.38 22.37 10.70
CA GLU A 105 31.13 21.72 10.25
C GLU A 105 30.43 20.94 11.39
N ASN A 106 30.82 21.14 12.66
CA ASN A 106 30.37 20.35 13.81
C ASN A 106 30.27 21.16 15.13
N GLN A 107 29.42 22.19 15.20
CA GLN A 107 28.91 22.68 16.50
C GLN A 107 27.38 22.80 16.53
N PRO A 108 26.71 22.21 17.55
CA PRO A 108 25.27 22.31 17.72
C PRO A 108 24.95 23.58 18.52
N PHE A 109 24.44 24.62 17.85
CA PHE A 109 23.84 25.75 18.55
C PHE A 109 22.39 25.43 18.93
N GLY A 110 22.14 25.44 20.25
CA GLY A 110 20.84 25.20 20.85
C GLY A 110 19.88 26.39 20.69
N GLN A 111 18.59 26.02 20.58
CA GLN A 111 17.38 26.78 20.93
C GLN A 111 17.36 28.31 20.70
N SER A 112 16.77 28.69 19.56
CA SER A 112 15.77 29.77 19.53
C SER A 112 14.77 29.52 18.40
N GLN A 113 13.51 29.82 18.69
CA GLN A 113 12.31 29.45 17.93
C GLN A 113 12.29 29.91 16.46
N HIS A 114 11.49 29.14 15.72
CA HIS A 114 11.02 29.32 14.37
C HIS A 114 10.47 30.74 14.09
N HIS A 115 11.14 31.48 13.20
CA HIS A 115 10.54 32.26 12.10
C HIS A 115 11.69 32.81 11.22
N GLY A 116 11.84 32.31 9.99
CA GLY A 116 12.85 32.86 9.05
C GLY A 116 13.32 31.96 7.90
N PHE A 117 13.01 30.67 7.87
CA PHE A 117 13.48 29.72 6.83
C PHE A 117 12.78 29.84 5.46
N ARG A 118 12.21 31.01 5.13
CA ARG A 118 11.76 31.37 3.78
C ARG A 118 12.70 32.35 3.07
N GLY A 119 13.69 32.92 3.76
CA GLY A 119 14.66 33.86 3.19
C GLY A 119 15.95 33.22 2.64
N PHE A 120 16.24 31.97 3.00
CA PHE A 120 17.51 31.32 2.62
C PHE A 120 17.57 30.89 1.14
N HIS A 121 16.42 30.89 0.45
CA HIS A 121 16.30 30.42 -0.95
C HIS A 121 16.17 31.57 -1.97
N ASN A 122 16.01 32.82 -1.53
CA ASN A 122 15.85 33.99 -2.41
C ASN A 122 17.14 34.80 -2.61
N SER A 123 18.25 34.46 -1.95
CA SER A 123 19.54 35.16 -2.13
C SER A 123 20.47 34.53 -3.17
N PHE A 124 20.05 33.43 -3.82
CA PHE A 124 20.78 32.84 -4.94
C PHE A 124 20.28 33.41 -6.27
N TYR A 125 20.49 34.70 -6.51
CA TYR A 125 20.47 35.26 -7.86
C TYR A 125 21.80 34.92 -8.55
N PHE A 126 21.95 33.66 -8.96
CA PHE A 126 22.86 33.32 -10.05
C PHE A 126 22.06 33.46 -11.35
N ASP A 127 22.54 34.34 -12.22
CA ASP A 127 22.07 34.61 -13.58
C ASP A 127 21.49 33.36 -14.27
N GLU A 128 20.16 33.37 -14.49
CA GLU A 128 19.33 32.29 -15.07
C GLU A 128 19.73 31.86 -16.50
N SER A 129 20.82 32.43 -17.03
CA SER A 129 21.33 32.16 -18.37
C SER A 129 22.48 31.13 -18.41
N PHE A 130 23.05 30.73 -17.27
CA PHE A 130 24.27 29.90 -17.24
C PHE A 130 24.05 28.39 -17.04
N PHE A 131 22.92 27.99 -16.46
CA PHE A 131 22.52 26.58 -16.39
C PHE A 131 21.04 26.45 -16.71
N HIS A 132 20.72 25.87 -17.86
CA HIS A 132 19.37 25.38 -18.12
C HIS A 132 19.17 24.07 -17.32
N PHE A 133 19.19 24.16 -15.99
CA PHE A 133 18.66 23.10 -15.13
C PHE A 133 17.15 23.24 -15.14
N PRO A 134 16.38 22.27 -15.66
CA PRO A 134 14.96 22.19 -15.34
C PRO A 134 14.85 21.84 -13.85
N ARG A 135 14.96 22.86 -12.99
CA ARG A 135 14.81 22.75 -11.53
C ARG A 135 13.38 22.99 -11.07
N SER A 136 12.45 23.12 -12.01
CA SER A 136 11.07 22.76 -11.73
C SER A 136 11.05 21.25 -11.59
N ARG A 137 10.78 20.73 -10.37
CA ARG A 137 10.18 19.39 -10.25
C ARG A 137 9.01 19.43 -11.23
N ASP A 138 9.15 18.77 -12.39
CA ASP A 138 8.13 18.85 -13.40
C ASP A 138 6.82 18.43 -12.72
N PHE A 139 5.75 19.20 -12.94
CA PHE A 139 4.45 18.94 -12.32
C PHE A 139 4.02 17.46 -12.53
N ALA A 140 4.53 16.81 -13.59
CA ALA A 140 4.40 15.39 -13.90
C ALA A 140 5.01 14.43 -12.87
N ASP A 141 6.15 14.74 -12.24
CA ASP A 141 6.80 13.84 -11.27
C ASP A 141 6.07 13.79 -9.93
N SER A 142 5.34 14.86 -9.59
CA SER A 142 4.52 14.91 -8.37
C SER A 142 3.41 13.86 -8.34
N LYS A 143 2.90 13.46 -9.52
CA LYS A 143 1.87 12.42 -9.67
C LYS A 143 2.37 11.05 -9.23
N TYR A 144 3.65 10.77 -9.43
CA TYR A 144 4.25 9.46 -9.19
C TYR A 144 4.96 9.37 -7.84
N LEU A 145 5.03 10.46 -7.07
CA LEU A 145 5.71 10.46 -5.79
C LEU A 145 4.99 9.53 -4.80
N LEU A 146 5.73 8.56 -4.27
CA LEU A 146 5.21 7.55 -3.37
C LEU A 146 5.57 7.86 -1.92
N HIS A 147 4.54 7.82 -1.08
CA HIS A 147 4.68 7.89 0.37
C HIS A 147 4.48 6.51 1.00
N HIS A 148 5.14 6.25 2.13
CA HIS A 148 5.04 4.96 2.82
C HIS A 148 3.60 4.51 3.13
N ALA A 149 2.71 5.44 3.51
CA ALA A 149 1.32 5.11 3.83
C ALA A 149 0.54 4.63 2.59
N GLN A 150 0.65 5.37 1.49
CA GLN A 150 0.01 5.05 0.21
C GLN A 150 0.57 3.76 -0.38
N PHE A 151 1.87 3.54 -0.23
CA PHE A 151 2.51 2.30 -0.67
C PHE A 151 1.87 1.07 -0.03
N ASN A 152 1.65 1.10 1.28
CA ASN A 152 1.09 -0.03 2.01
C ASN A 152 -0.42 -0.22 1.80
N SER A 153 -1.19 0.87 1.66
CA SER A 153 -2.64 0.78 1.49
C SER A 153 -3.06 0.45 0.06
N ASP A 154 -2.35 0.99 -0.94
CA ASP A 154 -2.82 0.99 -2.32
C ASP A 154 -1.89 0.17 -3.22
N ILE A 155 -0.58 0.41 -3.17
CA ILE A 155 0.38 -0.15 -4.14
C ILE A 155 0.70 -1.61 -3.86
N LEU A 156 0.93 -1.98 -2.60
CA LEU A 156 1.19 -3.36 -2.20
C LEU A 156 0.05 -4.31 -2.61
N PRO A 157 -1.23 -4.06 -2.27
CA PRO A 157 -2.30 -4.95 -2.70
C PRO A 157 -2.50 -4.94 -4.22
N ASP A 158 -2.32 -3.79 -4.88
CA ASP A 158 -2.48 -3.68 -6.33
C ASP A 158 -1.32 -4.34 -7.11
N SER A 159 -0.16 -4.53 -6.48
CA SER A 159 1.00 -5.23 -7.06
C SER A 159 0.73 -6.70 -7.41
N HIS A 160 -0.34 -7.28 -6.86
CA HIS A 160 -0.80 -8.62 -7.23
C HIS A 160 -1.59 -8.65 -8.54
N LYS A 161 -2.09 -7.49 -9.01
CA LYS A 161 -2.88 -7.34 -10.24
C LYS A 161 -2.12 -6.65 -11.36
N ARG A 162 -1.13 -5.81 -11.04
CA ARG A 162 -0.24 -5.20 -12.04
C ARG A 162 1.18 -5.03 -11.50
N PRO A 163 2.20 -5.11 -12.37
CA PRO A 163 3.57 -4.81 -11.96
C PRO A 163 3.78 -3.31 -11.78
N TYR A 164 4.68 -2.95 -10.88
CA TYR A 164 5.10 -1.57 -10.64
C TYR A 164 6.58 -1.37 -10.96
N LEU A 165 6.89 -0.26 -11.64
CA LEU A 165 8.23 0.24 -11.88
C LEU A 165 8.46 1.47 -10.99
N ILE A 166 9.41 1.38 -10.06
CA ILE A 166 9.68 2.40 -9.06
C ILE A 166 11.10 2.93 -9.24
N LYS A 167 11.26 4.25 -9.39
CA LYS A 167 12.57 4.92 -9.41
C LYS A 167 12.85 5.54 -8.06
N ALA A 168 14.00 5.22 -7.48
CA ALA A 168 14.51 5.81 -6.26
C ALA A 168 15.51 6.93 -6.60
N THR A 169 15.21 8.16 -6.19
CA THR A 169 16.00 9.37 -6.48
C THR A 169 16.32 10.17 -5.22
N SER A 170 17.11 11.23 -5.39
CA SER A 170 17.41 12.23 -4.35
C SER A 170 17.58 13.60 -5.00
N GLU A 171 17.33 14.67 -4.25
CA GLU A 171 17.49 16.06 -4.70
C GLU A 171 18.91 16.38 -5.20
N TRP A 172 19.93 15.70 -4.65
CA TRP A 172 21.34 15.90 -4.99
C TRP A 172 21.92 14.66 -5.68
N CYS A 173 21.41 14.34 -6.87
CA CYS A 173 21.82 13.17 -7.63
C CYS A 173 22.04 13.48 -9.12
N PHE A 174 23.29 13.70 -9.53
CA PHE A 174 23.63 13.96 -10.94
C PHE A 174 23.33 12.78 -11.86
N ALA A 175 23.57 11.56 -11.39
CA ALA A 175 23.22 10.35 -12.13
C ALA A 175 21.70 10.22 -12.37
N CYS A 176 20.86 10.74 -11.47
CA CYS A 176 19.41 10.76 -11.62
C CYS A 176 18.97 11.68 -12.77
N ILE A 177 19.68 12.79 -13.01
CA ILE A 177 19.41 13.71 -14.12
C ILE A 177 19.66 13.02 -15.47
N HIS A 178 20.72 12.20 -15.56
CA HIS A 178 21.07 11.52 -16.80
C HIS A 178 20.05 10.44 -17.21
N ILE A 179 19.41 9.77 -16.24
CA ILE A 179 18.40 8.74 -16.52
C ILE A 179 17.01 9.32 -16.77
N GLU A 180 16.78 10.60 -16.45
CA GLU A 180 15.45 11.23 -16.50
C GLU A 180 14.80 11.20 -17.90
N PRO A 181 15.51 11.48 -19.01
CA PRO A 181 14.90 11.41 -20.34
C PRO A 181 14.42 10.00 -20.70
N VAL A 182 15.27 8.99 -20.43
CA VAL A 182 14.96 7.57 -20.69
C VAL A 182 13.80 7.12 -19.81
N TRP A 183 13.78 7.54 -18.54
CA TRP A 183 12.69 7.25 -17.62
C TRP A 183 11.36 7.80 -18.12
N LYS A 184 11.31 9.07 -18.54
CA LYS A 184 10.08 9.72 -19.05
C LYS A 184 9.57 9.03 -20.32
N GLU A 185 10.45 8.69 -21.25
CA GLU A 185 10.08 7.95 -22.46
C GLU A 185 9.52 6.55 -22.12
N THR A 186 10.15 5.86 -21.17
CA THR A 186 9.71 4.54 -20.70
C THR A 186 8.35 4.62 -20.00
N VAL A 187 8.12 5.64 -19.18
CA VAL A 187 6.83 5.87 -18.49
C VAL A 187 5.71 6.12 -19.51
N GLN A 188 5.97 6.91 -20.56
CA GLN A 188 4.99 7.17 -21.62
C GLN A 188 4.60 5.90 -22.40
N GLU A 189 5.51 4.94 -22.56
CA GLU A 189 5.22 3.64 -23.18
C GLU A 189 4.48 2.70 -22.21
N LEU A 190 4.97 2.54 -20.98
CA LEU A 190 4.52 1.49 -20.05
C LEU A 190 3.24 1.83 -19.28
N GLU A 191 3.01 3.10 -18.93
CA GLU A 191 1.81 3.51 -18.19
C GLU A 191 0.52 3.18 -18.96
N PRO A 192 0.37 3.49 -20.26
CA PRO A 192 -0.82 3.13 -21.03
C PRO A 192 -1.05 1.63 -21.17
N LEU A 193 0.01 0.81 -21.04
CA LEU A 193 -0.09 -0.66 -21.05
C LEU A 193 -0.61 -1.21 -19.72
N GLY A 194 -0.62 -0.40 -18.66
CA GLY A 194 -1.13 -0.74 -17.33
C GLY A 194 -0.05 -1.03 -16.29
N VAL A 195 1.22 -0.70 -16.55
CA VAL A 195 2.29 -0.77 -15.54
C VAL A 195 2.13 0.39 -14.55
N GLY A 196 2.20 0.09 -13.25
CA GLY A 196 2.18 1.11 -12.21
C GLY A 196 3.52 1.85 -12.14
N ILE A 197 3.51 3.17 -12.02
CA ILE A 197 4.73 3.99 -11.97
C ILE A 197 4.86 4.62 -10.59
N GLY A 198 6.07 4.57 -10.03
CA GLY A 198 6.39 5.16 -8.73
C GLY A 198 7.73 5.89 -8.72
N ILE A 199 7.81 6.95 -7.92
CA ILE A 199 9.04 7.68 -7.64
C ILE A 199 9.18 7.80 -6.13
N VAL A 200 10.32 7.39 -5.58
CA VAL A 200 10.62 7.48 -4.15
C VAL A 200 11.81 8.40 -3.97
N ASP A 201 11.64 9.44 -3.18
CA ASP A 201 12.74 10.31 -2.79
C ASP A 201 13.37 9.82 -1.48
N LEU A 202 14.60 9.33 -1.55
CA LEU A 202 15.32 8.79 -0.40
C LEU A 202 15.61 9.85 0.67
N GLY A 203 15.62 11.14 0.30
CA GLY A 203 15.82 12.25 1.24
C GLY A 203 14.66 12.39 2.21
N TYR A 204 13.42 12.24 1.72
CA TYR A 204 12.19 12.47 2.48
C TYR A 204 11.56 11.17 3.02
N GLU A 205 11.55 10.09 2.23
CA GLU A 205 10.80 8.87 2.52
C GLU A 205 11.70 7.71 2.95
N ARG A 206 12.53 7.94 3.98
CA ARG A 206 13.49 6.93 4.50
C ARG A 206 12.85 5.61 4.91
N ARG A 207 11.61 5.65 5.45
CA ARG A 207 10.90 4.44 5.86
C ARG A 207 10.55 3.56 4.67
N LEU A 208 10.05 4.18 3.60
CA LEU A 208 9.73 3.48 2.36
C LEU A 208 11.00 2.98 1.67
N ALA A 209 12.06 3.81 1.65
CA ALA A 209 13.36 3.40 1.12
C ALA A 209 13.90 2.14 1.83
N ASN A 210 13.80 2.09 3.16
CA ASN A 210 14.19 0.91 3.94
C ASN A 210 13.30 -0.31 3.64
N GLN A 211 11.97 -0.11 3.51
CA GLN A 211 11.04 -1.20 3.17
C GLN A 211 11.30 -1.75 1.77
N LEU A 212 11.70 -0.91 0.83
CA LEU A 212 12.07 -1.29 -0.53
C LEU A 212 13.52 -1.79 -0.65
N GLY A 213 14.33 -1.73 0.42
CA GLY A 213 15.78 -2.01 0.36
C GLY A 213 16.59 -1.02 -0.50
N ALA A 214 16.00 0.13 -0.84
CA ALA A 214 16.58 1.12 -1.73
C ALA A 214 17.54 2.04 -0.96
N HIS A 215 18.81 1.65 -0.87
CA HIS A 215 19.83 2.43 -0.13
C HIS A 215 20.74 3.28 -1.02
N ARG A 216 20.68 3.09 -2.35
CA ARG A 216 21.53 3.77 -3.33
C ARG A 216 20.70 4.53 -4.34
N VAL A 217 21.22 5.66 -4.82
CA VAL A 217 20.61 6.47 -5.89
C VAL A 217 21.56 6.59 -7.09
N PRO A 218 21.04 6.55 -8.32
CA PRO A 218 19.70 6.12 -8.69
C PRO A 218 19.54 4.60 -8.52
N SER A 219 18.37 4.14 -8.09
CA SER A 219 18.00 2.72 -8.17
C SER A 219 16.64 2.59 -8.85
N ILE A 220 16.50 1.56 -9.70
CA ILE A 220 15.25 1.22 -10.36
C ILE A 220 14.81 -0.12 -9.82
N ILE A 221 13.53 -0.20 -9.47
CA ILE A 221 12.96 -1.26 -8.64
C ILE A 221 11.69 -1.76 -9.33
N GLY A 222 11.58 -3.08 -9.45
CA GLY A 222 10.38 -3.78 -9.83
C GLY A 222 9.60 -4.23 -8.60
N LEU A 223 8.28 -4.13 -8.62
CA LEU A 223 7.41 -4.66 -7.58
C LEU A 223 6.28 -5.49 -8.21
N VAL A 224 6.24 -6.78 -7.88
CA VAL A 224 5.21 -7.73 -8.33
C VAL A 224 4.86 -8.71 -7.21
N ASN A 225 3.57 -8.93 -6.95
CA ASN A 225 3.08 -9.78 -5.86
C ASN A 225 3.72 -9.45 -4.49
N GLY A 226 3.94 -8.16 -4.21
CA GLY A 226 4.62 -7.68 -3.00
C GLY A 226 6.13 -7.93 -2.94
N ARG A 227 6.73 -8.54 -3.97
CA ARG A 227 8.17 -8.81 -4.03
C ARG A 227 8.91 -7.70 -4.74
N VAL A 228 10.01 -7.27 -4.14
CA VAL A 228 10.86 -6.19 -4.62
C VAL A 228 12.06 -6.80 -5.37
N THR A 229 12.31 -6.34 -6.59
CA THR A 229 13.44 -6.77 -7.42
C THR A 229 14.23 -5.55 -7.90
N PHE A 230 15.55 -5.63 -7.90
CA PHE A 230 16.41 -4.52 -8.33
C PHE A 230 16.81 -4.68 -9.79
N PHE A 231 16.77 -3.57 -10.53
CA PHE A 231 17.27 -3.51 -11.89
C PHE A 231 18.79 -3.26 -11.88
N ASN A 232 19.54 -4.17 -12.52
CA ASN A 232 21.01 -4.18 -12.48
C ASN A 232 21.68 -3.85 -13.82
N GLN A 233 20.91 -3.65 -14.89
CA GLN A 233 21.46 -3.40 -16.23
C GLN A 233 21.61 -1.89 -16.52
N ALA A 234 22.16 -1.55 -17.69
CA ALA A 234 22.20 -0.17 -18.15
C ALA A 234 20.77 0.36 -18.37
N VAL A 235 20.50 1.58 -17.87
CA VAL A 235 19.18 2.23 -17.95
C VAL A 235 18.90 2.66 -19.39
N VAL A 236 18.28 1.75 -20.14
CA VAL A 236 17.88 1.90 -21.54
C VAL A 236 16.43 1.43 -21.63
N ARG A 237 15.61 2.07 -22.47
CA ARG A 237 14.16 1.77 -22.59
C ARG A 237 13.89 0.29 -22.84
N GLU A 238 14.64 -0.32 -23.75
CA GLU A 238 14.48 -1.74 -24.11
C GLU A 238 14.78 -2.66 -22.93
N HIS A 239 15.84 -2.39 -22.15
CA HIS A 239 16.15 -3.18 -20.95
C HIS A 239 15.12 -2.98 -19.83
N LEU A 240 14.57 -1.78 -19.65
CA LEU A 240 13.51 -1.53 -18.66
C LEU A 240 12.21 -2.24 -19.03
N ARG A 241 11.86 -2.26 -20.31
CA ARG A 241 10.73 -3.03 -20.82
C ARG A 241 10.93 -4.53 -20.59
N GLN A 242 12.11 -5.04 -20.94
CA GLN A 242 12.44 -6.44 -20.77
C GLN A 242 12.47 -6.83 -19.28
N PHE A 243 12.97 -5.95 -18.41
CA PHE A 243 12.90 -6.12 -16.97
C PHE A 243 11.46 -6.32 -16.49
N ILE A 244 10.51 -5.46 -16.89
CA ILE A 244 9.09 -5.65 -16.53
C ILE A 244 8.53 -6.98 -17.04
N GLU A 245 8.91 -7.38 -18.25
CA GLU A 245 8.50 -8.67 -18.82
C GLU A 245 9.03 -9.86 -18.00
N ASP A 246 10.27 -9.76 -17.52
CA ASP A 246 10.91 -10.78 -16.67
C ASP A 246 10.31 -10.86 -15.26
N LEU A 247 9.69 -9.78 -14.76
CA LEU A 247 8.95 -9.80 -13.49
C LEU A 247 7.64 -10.59 -13.56
N LEU A 248 7.10 -10.80 -14.77
CA LEU A 248 5.84 -11.49 -14.96
C LEU A 248 6.04 -13.02 -14.91
N PRO A 249 5.08 -13.79 -14.34
CA PRO A 249 5.13 -15.24 -14.39
C PRO A 249 5.19 -15.79 -15.83
N GLN A 250 6.02 -16.81 -16.06
CA GLN A 250 6.28 -17.34 -17.41
C GLN A 250 5.07 -17.98 -18.10
N LYS A 251 4.08 -18.49 -17.33
CA LYS A 251 2.90 -19.23 -17.85
C LYS A 251 1.61 -18.40 -17.83
N LEU A 252 1.67 -17.09 -18.10
CA LEU A 252 0.47 -16.25 -18.15
C LEU A 252 -0.35 -16.42 -19.43
N VAL A 253 0.33 -16.58 -20.56
CA VAL A 253 -0.29 -16.70 -21.88
C VAL A 253 0.28 -17.91 -22.58
N GLU A 254 -0.58 -18.89 -22.86
CA GLU A 254 -0.20 -20.13 -23.53
C GLU A 254 -0.15 -19.92 -25.04
N LYS A 255 0.86 -20.46 -25.73
CA LYS A 255 0.88 -20.47 -27.20
C LYS A 255 -0.03 -21.57 -27.71
N ILE A 256 -0.99 -21.21 -28.54
CA ILE A 256 -2.03 -22.09 -29.06
C ILE A 256 -1.80 -22.34 -30.54
N THR A 257 -1.91 -23.61 -30.92
CA THR A 257 -1.79 -24.11 -32.29
C THR A 257 -3.05 -24.88 -32.70
N ASP A 258 -3.16 -25.23 -33.99
CA ASP A 258 -4.24 -26.06 -34.53
C ASP A 258 -4.42 -27.41 -33.81
N ASP A 259 -3.36 -27.94 -33.17
CA ASP A 259 -3.40 -29.23 -32.46
C ASP A 259 -3.81 -29.09 -30.98
N ASN A 260 -3.45 -27.98 -30.32
CA ASN A 260 -3.65 -27.82 -28.87
C ASN A 260 -4.94 -27.06 -28.51
N TYR A 261 -5.53 -26.29 -29.43
CA TYR A 261 -6.60 -25.35 -29.07
C TYR A 261 -7.83 -26.01 -28.42
N LEU A 262 -8.20 -27.22 -28.83
CA LEU A 262 -9.34 -27.95 -28.22
C LEU A 262 -9.05 -28.30 -26.77
N GLY A 263 -7.84 -28.80 -26.46
CA GLY A 263 -7.45 -29.12 -25.08
C GLY A 263 -7.41 -27.86 -24.21
N PHE A 264 -6.94 -26.74 -24.77
CA PHE A 264 -6.98 -25.45 -24.08
C PHE A 264 -8.41 -24.98 -23.79
N LEU A 265 -9.31 -25.06 -24.78
CA LEU A 265 -10.70 -24.62 -24.60
C LEU A 265 -11.48 -25.55 -23.65
N ASP A 266 -11.27 -26.87 -23.70
CA ASP A 266 -11.97 -27.86 -22.86
C ASP A 266 -11.51 -27.87 -21.38
N SER A 267 -10.37 -27.24 -21.08
CA SER A 267 -9.79 -27.19 -19.73
C SER A 267 -10.61 -26.41 -18.68
N TRP A 268 -11.72 -25.78 -19.08
CA TRP A 268 -12.56 -24.94 -18.21
C TRP A 268 -13.13 -25.71 -17.00
N HIS A 269 -13.37 -27.02 -17.14
CA HIS A 269 -13.86 -27.87 -16.05
C HIS A 269 -12.87 -27.98 -14.88
N ALA A 270 -11.57 -28.06 -15.19
CA ALA A 270 -10.53 -28.23 -14.18
C ALA A 270 -10.18 -26.91 -13.49
N GLU A 271 -10.11 -25.81 -14.25
CA GLU A 271 -9.68 -24.51 -13.72
C GLU A 271 -10.81 -23.58 -13.29
N ASN A 272 -12.06 -23.87 -13.68
CA ASN A 272 -13.25 -23.06 -13.41
C ASN A 272 -13.11 -21.61 -13.93
N LYS A 273 -12.50 -21.44 -15.10
CA LYS A 273 -12.22 -20.14 -15.74
C LYS A 273 -12.66 -20.14 -17.21
N PRO A 274 -13.21 -19.02 -17.72
CA PRO A 274 -13.33 -18.80 -19.16
C PRO A 274 -11.96 -18.74 -19.85
N SER A 275 -11.96 -18.99 -21.15
CA SER A 275 -10.75 -19.01 -21.99
C SER A 275 -10.83 -17.92 -23.05
N VAL A 276 -9.79 -17.11 -23.17
CA VAL A 276 -9.67 -16.06 -24.17
C VAL A 276 -8.58 -16.43 -25.17
N LEU A 277 -8.90 -16.39 -26.46
CA LEU A 277 -7.94 -16.56 -27.55
C LEU A 277 -7.62 -15.20 -28.18
N LEU A 278 -6.35 -14.87 -28.19
CA LEU A 278 -5.78 -13.66 -28.76
C LEU A 278 -5.11 -13.99 -30.09
N PHE A 279 -5.49 -13.29 -31.13
CA PHE A 279 -4.96 -13.46 -32.47
C PHE A 279 -4.22 -12.20 -32.88
N ASP A 280 -2.95 -12.33 -33.24
CA ASP A 280 -2.14 -11.23 -33.77
C ASP A 280 -1.10 -11.73 -34.77
N GLN A 281 -0.55 -10.84 -35.60
CA GLN A 281 0.46 -11.19 -36.62
C GLN A 281 1.88 -11.32 -36.04
N VAL A 282 2.08 -10.94 -34.77
CA VAL A 282 3.40 -10.91 -34.15
C VAL A 282 3.74 -12.31 -33.59
N PRO A 283 4.92 -12.90 -33.87
CA PRO A 283 5.24 -14.25 -33.38
C PRO A 283 5.52 -14.33 -31.88
N VAL A 284 5.84 -13.18 -31.27
CA VAL A 284 6.08 -13.03 -29.83
C VAL A 284 4.88 -12.33 -29.21
N VAL A 285 4.39 -12.86 -28.09
CA VAL A 285 3.26 -12.30 -27.35
C VAL A 285 3.59 -10.87 -26.90
N PRO A 286 2.87 -9.84 -27.37
CA PRO A 286 3.09 -8.46 -26.93
C PRO A 286 2.94 -8.28 -25.41
N LEU A 287 3.72 -7.35 -24.84
CA LEU A 287 3.67 -7.04 -23.41
C LEU A 287 2.27 -6.63 -22.94
N LEU A 288 1.51 -5.92 -23.79
CA LEU A 288 0.11 -5.56 -23.54
C LEU A 288 -0.71 -6.79 -23.11
N TYR A 289 -0.64 -7.88 -23.87
CA TYR A 289 -1.41 -9.10 -23.61
C TYR A 289 -0.92 -9.85 -22.36
N LYS A 290 0.39 -9.80 -22.08
CA LYS A 290 0.94 -10.37 -20.84
C LYS A 290 0.45 -9.62 -19.62
N LEU A 291 0.43 -8.29 -19.68
CA LEU A 291 -0.08 -7.44 -18.59
C LEU A 291 -1.60 -7.61 -18.42
N THR A 292 -2.35 -7.77 -19.51
CA THR A 292 -3.79 -8.07 -19.42
C THR A 292 -4.03 -9.43 -18.79
N ALA A 293 -3.27 -10.43 -19.19
CA ALA A 293 -3.35 -11.77 -18.62
C ALA A 293 -2.96 -11.78 -17.14
N PHE A 294 -1.95 -11.01 -16.73
CA PHE A 294 -1.56 -10.90 -15.32
C PHE A 294 -2.68 -10.31 -14.45
N ALA A 295 -3.36 -9.26 -14.93
CA ALA A 295 -4.42 -8.61 -14.17
C ALA A 295 -5.67 -9.48 -13.97
N PHE A 296 -5.97 -10.36 -14.93
CA PHE A 296 -7.13 -11.25 -14.88
C PHE A 296 -6.77 -12.71 -14.64
N ARG A 297 -5.54 -13.03 -14.22
CA ARG A 297 -5.04 -14.41 -14.05
C ARG A 297 -5.92 -15.28 -13.16
N ASP A 298 -6.57 -14.67 -12.17
CA ASP A 298 -7.42 -15.35 -11.20
C ASP A 298 -8.82 -15.66 -11.76
N TYR A 299 -9.24 -14.98 -12.83
CA TYR A 299 -10.58 -15.09 -13.41
C TYR A 299 -10.60 -15.74 -14.78
N VAL A 300 -9.61 -15.49 -15.64
CA VAL A 300 -9.64 -15.85 -17.07
C VAL A 300 -8.29 -16.41 -17.53
N ARG A 301 -8.33 -17.43 -18.39
CA ARG A 301 -7.14 -17.98 -19.07
C ARG A 301 -6.91 -17.28 -20.40
N PHE A 302 -5.64 -17.08 -20.76
CA PHE A 302 -5.27 -16.46 -22.03
C PHE A 302 -4.44 -17.41 -22.89
N GLY A 303 -4.87 -17.59 -24.12
CA GLY A 303 -4.17 -18.29 -25.19
C GLY A 303 -3.82 -17.31 -26.31
N TYR A 304 -2.68 -17.51 -26.95
CA TYR A 304 -2.19 -16.68 -28.04
C TYR A 304 -1.94 -17.50 -29.29
N VAL A 305 -2.52 -17.05 -30.40
CA VAL A 305 -2.38 -17.65 -31.72
C VAL A 305 -1.65 -16.67 -32.62
N ASP A 306 -0.53 -17.12 -33.18
CA ASP A 306 0.18 -16.39 -34.23
C ASP A 306 -0.54 -16.56 -35.56
N GLN A 307 -1.04 -15.45 -36.11
CA GLN A 307 -1.72 -15.42 -37.41
C GLN A 307 -0.74 -15.57 -38.60
N GLY A 308 0.54 -15.25 -38.39
CA GLY A 308 1.59 -15.36 -39.40
C GLY A 308 2.08 -16.79 -39.61
N ASP A 309 1.78 -17.70 -38.68
CA ASP A 309 2.21 -19.10 -38.74
C ASP A 309 1.34 -19.90 -39.72
N THR A 310 1.99 -20.65 -40.61
CA THR A 310 1.34 -21.50 -41.61
C THR A 310 0.62 -22.69 -40.97
N HIS A 311 1.04 -23.08 -39.76
CA HIS A 311 0.45 -24.17 -39.00
C HIS A 311 -0.90 -23.83 -38.35
N ASN A 312 -1.33 -22.56 -38.32
CA ASN A 312 -2.57 -22.13 -37.65
C ASN A 312 -3.73 -21.84 -38.62
N THR A 313 -3.59 -22.25 -39.89
CA THR A 313 -4.54 -21.88 -40.94
C THR A 313 -5.92 -22.51 -40.76
N ARG A 314 -6.04 -23.65 -40.06
CA ARG A 314 -7.33 -24.29 -39.81
C ARG A 314 -8.12 -23.49 -38.78
N LEU A 315 -7.47 -23.09 -37.69
CA LEU A 315 -8.11 -22.34 -36.59
C LEU A 315 -8.54 -20.94 -37.06
N LEU A 316 -7.72 -20.26 -37.87
CA LEU A 316 -8.10 -18.98 -38.48
C LEU A 316 -9.36 -19.10 -39.37
N ARG A 317 -9.47 -20.18 -40.14
CA ARG A 317 -10.65 -20.44 -41.00
C ARG A 317 -11.89 -20.82 -40.17
N GLN A 318 -11.71 -21.64 -39.13
CA GLN A 318 -12.80 -22.12 -38.28
C GLN A 318 -13.55 -20.97 -37.62
N PHE A 319 -12.83 -19.98 -37.10
CA PHE A 319 -13.42 -18.81 -36.44
C PHE A 319 -13.56 -17.59 -37.35
N ASN A 320 -13.32 -17.75 -38.66
CA ASN A 320 -13.41 -16.67 -39.66
C ASN A 320 -12.64 -15.40 -39.25
N ILE A 321 -11.39 -15.58 -38.79
CA ILE A 321 -10.56 -14.47 -38.29
C ILE A 321 -10.00 -13.68 -39.47
N ASN A 322 -10.22 -12.37 -39.42
CA ASN A 322 -9.60 -11.45 -40.38
C ASN A 322 -8.15 -11.17 -39.96
N THR A 323 -7.21 -11.46 -40.87
CA THR A 323 -5.76 -11.36 -40.62
C THR A 323 -5.25 -9.92 -40.53
N TYR A 324 -5.99 -8.91 -41.00
CA TYR A 324 -5.51 -7.52 -41.05
C TYR A 324 -5.67 -6.73 -39.74
N ALA A 325 -6.25 -7.33 -38.71
CA ALA A 325 -6.43 -6.68 -37.41
C ALA A 325 -6.40 -7.71 -36.28
N PRO A 326 -5.80 -7.37 -35.13
CA PRO A 326 -5.79 -8.27 -34.00
C PRO A 326 -7.21 -8.50 -33.49
N THR A 327 -7.49 -9.74 -33.13
CA THR A 327 -8.84 -10.19 -32.74
C THR A 327 -8.76 -10.94 -31.42
N MET A 328 -9.72 -10.72 -30.55
CA MET A 328 -9.84 -11.43 -29.28
C MET A 328 -11.21 -12.11 -29.22
N LEU A 329 -11.18 -13.42 -28.99
CA LEU A 329 -12.36 -14.27 -28.85
C LEU A 329 -12.46 -14.75 -27.40
N LEU A 330 -13.67 -14.76 -26.84
CA LEU A 330 -13.92 -15.29 -25.50
C LEU A 330 -14.81 -16.52 -25.56
N PHE A 331 -14.36 -17.59 -24.92
CA PHE A 331 -15.05 -18.86 -24.77
C PHE A 331 -15.35 -19.11 -23.30
N LYS A 332 -16.52 -19.70 -23.04
CA LYS A 332 -16.92 -20.14 -21.70
C LYS A 332 -17.02 -21.67 -21.72
N GLU A 333 -18.21 -22.22 -21.54
CA GLU A 333 -18.44 -23.66 -21.56
C GLU A 333 -18.60 -24.23 -22.99
N ASP A 334 -19.02 -23.40 -23.95
CA ASP A 334 -19.10 -23.78 -25.36
C ASP A 334 -17.74 -23.55 -26.05
N THR A 335 -17.15 -24.62 -26.57
CA THR A 335 -15.86 -24.60 -27.27
C THR A 335 -16.01 -24.33 -28.77
N GLU A 336 -17.21 -24.50 -29.33
CA GLU A 336 -17.46 -24.34 -30.76
C GLU A 336 -17.73 -22.87 -31.13
N LYS A 337 -18.45 -22.15 -30.26
CA LYS A 337 -18.86 -20.77 -30.51
C LYS A 337 -18.33 -19.82 -29.44
N PRO A 338 -17.62 -18.75 -29.84
CA PRO A 338 -17.24 -17.70 -28.91
C PRO A 338 -18.50 -16.95 -28.43
N VAL A 339 -18.50 -16.57 -27.15
CA VAL A 339 -19.56 -15.79 -26.52
C VAL A 339 -19.48 -14.33 -26.96
N ASP A 340 -18.27 -13.80 -27.09
CA ASP A 340 -18.00 -12.42 -27.44
C ASP A 340 -16.73 -12.32 -28.28
N ILE A 341 -16.70 -11.31 -29.16
CA ILE A 341 -15.64 -11.10 -30.14
C ILE A 341 -15.34 -9.61 -30.22
N ILE A 342 -14.06 -9.26 -30.14
CA ILE A 342 -13.63 -7.89 -30.41
C ILE A 342 -12.47 -7.87 -31.40
N GLN A 343 -12.58 -6.99 -32.39
CA GLN A 343 -11.56 -6.78 -33.42
C GLN A 343 -11.34 -5.29 -33.60
N ALA A 344 -10.12 -4.83 -33.32
CA ALA A 344 -9.77 -3.42 -33.49
C ALA A 344 -8.29 -3.24 -33.83
N ARG A 345 -7.98 -2.37 -34.79
CA ARG A 345 -6.60 -1.97 -35.07
C ARG A 345 -6.09 -1.09 -33.94
N GLY A 346 -5.01 -1.50 -33.29
CA GLY A 346 -4.45 -0.79 -32.13
C GLY A 346 -5.32 -0.95 -30.87
N MET A 347 -5.69 -2.20 -30.52
CA MET A 347 -6.41 -2.50 -29.27
C MET A 347 -5.70 -1.87 -28.07
N LYS A 348 -6.41 -1.01 -27.35
CA LYS A 348 -5.94 -0.36 -26.13
C LYS A 348 -6.28 -1.22 -24.91
N ARG A 349 -5.49 -1.06 -23.85
CA ARG A 349 -5.68 -1.74 -22.55
C ARG A 349 -7.11 -1.62 -22.01
N GLN A 350 -7.68 -0.42 -22.05
CA GLN A 350 -9.03 -0.13 -21.54
C GLN A 350 -10.13 -0.97 -22.23
N ILE A 351 -10.02 -1.13 -23.55
CA ILE A 351 -10.98 -1.90 -24.34
C ILE A 351 -10.91 -3.39 -23.96
N MET A 352 -9.69 -3.90 -23.77
CA MET A 352 -9.48 -5.28 -23.31
C MET A 352 -9.99 -5.48 -21.89
N ASP A 353 -9.76 -4.53 -20.98
CA ASP A 353 -10.27 -4.58 -19.61
C ASP A 353 -11.79 -4.63 -19.56
N GLU A 354 -12.46 -3.78 -20.36
CA GLU A 354 -13.92 -3.78 -20.46
C GLU A 354 -14.45 -5.11 -21.01
N PHE A 355 -13.87 -5.60 -22.11
CA PHE A 355 -14.25 -6.87 -22.72
C PHE A 355 -14.13 -8.06 -21.76
N VAL A 356 -13.00 -8.17 -21.05
CA VAL A 356 -12.75 -9.27 -20.11
C VAL A 356 -13.59 -9.11 -18.84
N SER A 357 -13.73 -7.89 -18.31
CA SER A 357 -14.50 -7.65 -17.08
C SER A 357 -15.99 -7.95 -17.23
N ASN A 358 -16.57 -7.67 -18.41
CA ASN A 358 -17.97 -8.01 -18.72
C ASN A 358 -18.21 -9.54 -18.76
N ASN A 359 -17.16 -10.32 -19.05
CA ASN A 359 -17.24 -11.76 -19.27
C ASN A 359 -16.36 -12.59 -18.32
N LYS A 360 -15.99 -12.03 -17.17
CA LYS A 360 -15.04 -12.64 -16.21
C LYS A 360 -15.45 -13.99 -15.60
N PHE A 361 -16.71 -14.39 -15.74
CA PHE A 361 -17.24 -15.64 -15.20
C PHE A 361 -17.85 -16.52 -16.27
N LEU A 362 -17.74 -17.83 -16.02
CA LEU A 362 -18.54 -18.87 -16.68
C LEU A 362 -20.05 -18.55 -16.54
N GLN A 363 -20.89 -19.15 -17.39
CA GLN A 363 -22.35 -19.02 -17.27
C GLN A 363 -22.85 -19.71 -16.01
N VAL A 364 -22.28 -20.87 -15.70
CA VAL A 364 -22.56 -21.62 -14.48
C VAL A 364 -21.22 -21.99 -13.81
N PRO A 365 -20.59 -21.06 -13.08
CA PRO A 365 -19.34 -21.31 -12.37
C PRO A 365 -19.51 -22.30 -11.22
N ARG A 366 -18.46 -23.06 -10.93
CA ARG A 366 -18.33 -23.85 -9.69
C ARG A 366 -18.05 -22.91 -8.53
N LEU A 367 -18.72 -23.08 -7.39
CA LEU A 367 -18.35 -22.33 -6.18
C LEU A 367 -17.21 -23.05 -5.46
N VAL A 368 -16.01 -22.49 -5.61
CA VAL A 368 -14.78 -23.11 -5.13
C VAL A 368 -14.15 -22.38 -3.94
N ASN A 369 -14.44 -21.09 -3.79
CA ASN A 369 -13.90 -20.28 -2.71
C ASN A 369 -14.93 -19.24 -2.23
N GLN A 370 -14.68 -18.68 -1.04
CA GLN A 370 -15.55 -17.67 -0.43
C GLN A 370 -15.61 -16.38 -1.26
N GLN A 371 -14.48 -15.94 -1.83
CA GLN A 371 -14.40 -14.70 -2.62
C GLN A 371 -15.30 -14.76 -3.87
N LEU A 372 -15.27 -15.86 -4.62
CA LEU A 372 -16.12 -16.09 -5.79
C LEU A 372 -17.59 -16.13 -5.39
N PHE A 373 -17.90 -16.74 -4.25
CA PHE A 373 -19.27 -16.77 -3.75
C PHE A 373 -19.79 -15.40 -3.35
N ASP A 374 -18.95 -14.56 -2.73
CA ASP A 374 -19.30 -13.17 -2.40
C ASP A 374 -19.48 -12.30 -3.66
N GLU A 375 -18.70 -12.54 -4.73
CA GLU A 375 -18.83 -11.82 -6.00
C GLU A 375 -20.07 -12.24 -6.81
N LEU A 376 -20.36 -13.55 -6.88
CA LEU A 376 -21.51 -14.08 -7.63
C LEU A 376 -22.82 -13.84 -6.88
N CYS A 377 -22.80 -14.03 -5.56
CA CYS A 377 -23.95 -13.95 -4.67
C CYS A 377 -23.71 -12.88 -3.60
N PRO A 378 -23.79 -11.58 -3.96
CA PRO A 378 -23.55 -10.51 -3.01
C PRO A 378 -24.66 -10.48 -1.95
N VAL A 379 -24.29 -10.09 -0.73
CA VAL A 379 -25.25 -9.82 0.33
C VAL A 379 -26.20 -8.70 -0.11
N LYS A 380 -27.49 -8.82 0.22
CA LYS A 380 -28.51 -7.83 -0.09
C LYS A 380 -28.09 -6.43 0.35
N GLN A 381 -27.76 -5.56 -0.61
CA GLN A 381 -27.41 -4.16 -0.36
C GLN A 381 -28.65 -3.25 -0.39
N PHE A 382 -29.58 -3.46 -1.36
CA PHE A 382 -30.78 -2.63 -1.54
C PHE A 382 -31.95 -3.40 -2.19
N HIS A 383 -33.20 -2.98 -1.93
CA HIS A 383 -34.40 -3.63 -2.47
C HIS A 383 -34.49 -3.66 -4.02
N ARG A 384 -33.87 -2.69 -4.72
CA ARG A 384 -33.86 -2.60 -6.19
C ARG A 384 -32.73 -3.37 -6.88
N ARG A 385 -31.77 -3.93 -6.13
CA ARG A 385 -30.62 -4.69 -6.66
C ARG A 385 -30.52 -6.08 -6.04
N ARG A 386 -31.67 -6.75 -5.88
CA ARG A 386 -31.67 -8.13 -5.38
C ARG A 386 -31.05 -9.02 -6.45
N LYS A 387 -30.16 -9.90 -6.03
CA LYS A 387 -29.64 -10.98 -6.87
C LYS A 387 -30.00 -12.29 -6.19
N TYR A 388 -30.55 -13.21 -6.97
CA TYR A 388 -30.87 -14.55 -6.51
C TYR A 388 -29.87 -15.51 -7.12
N CYS A 389 -29.36 -16.40 -6.28
CA CYS A 389 -28.44 -17.43 -6.71
C CYS A 389 -29.18 -18.76 -6.82
N VAL A 390 -29.13 -19.34 -8.01
CA VAL A 390 -29.68 -20.66 -8.30
C VAL A 390 -28.50 -21.63 -8.28
N LEU A 391 -28.43 -22.40 -7.21
CA LEU A 391 -27.35 -23.32 -6.91
C LEU A 391 -27.77 -24.75 -7.28
N LEU A 392 -27.00 -25.41 -8.14
CA LEU A 392 -27.11 -26.85 -8.35
C LEU A 392 -26.14 -27.58 -7.41
N ILE A 393 -26.70 -28.40 -6.52
CA ILE A 393 -25.93 -29.33 -5.68
C ILE A 393 -25.88 -30.67 -6.41
N THR A 394 -24.68 -31.11 -6.79
CA THR A 394 -24.48 -32.30 -7.62
C THR A 394 -23.31 -33.16 -7.13
N GLY A 395 -23.26 -34.41 -7.58
CA GLY A 395 -22.16 -35.34 -7.33
C GLY A 395 -21.03 -35.18 -8.35
N GLU A 396 -19.86 -35.74 -8.02
CA GLU A 396 -18.66 -35.70 -8.88
C GLU A 396 -18.62 -36.89 -9.87
N ASP A 397 -19.50 -37.88 -9.69
CA ASP A 397 -19.46 -39.14 -10.46
C ASP A 397 -19.97 -38.93 -11.92
N GLN A 398 -19.35 -39.59 -12.91
CA GLN A 398 -19.62 -39.42 -14.35
C GLN A 398 -21.09 -39.66 -14.79
N ALA A 399 -21.90 -40.30 -13.95
CA ALA A 399 -23.33 -40.53 -14.17
C ALA A 399 -24.17 -39.23 -14.13
N PHE A 400 -23.60 -38.10 -13.73
CA PHE A 400 -24.32 -36.82 -13.51
C PHE A 400 -24.09 -35.74 -14.59
N LEU A 401 -23.39 -36.06 -15.69
CA LEU A 401 -23.18 -35.13 -16.81
C LEU A 401 -24.47 -34.65 -17.53
N PRO A 402 -25.48 -35.50 -17.83
CA PRO A 402 -26.64 -35.03 -18.62
C PRO A 402 -27.49 -34.03 -17.83
N GLY A 403 -27.67 -34.22 -16.53
CA GLY A 403 -28.40 -33.30 -15.66
C GLY A 403 -27.69 -31.94 -15.52
N ASN A 404 -26.37 -31.95 -15.37
CA ASN A 404 -25.57 -30.71 -15.31
C ASN A 404 -25.61 -29.96 -16.65
N LYS A 405 -25.53 -30.68 -17.78
CA LYS A 405 -25.68 -30.08 -19.11
C LYS A 405 -27.06 -29.47 -19.31
N ALA A 406 -28.13 -30.18 -18.91
CA ALA A 406 -29.48 -29.64 -18.97
C ALA A 406 -29.66 -28.38 -18.09
N PHE A 407 -28.96 -28.30 -16.96
CA PHE A 407 -28.95 -27.11 -16.11
C PHE A 407 -28.21 -25.93 -16.77
N LEU A 408 -27.08 -26.20 -17.41
CA LEU A 408 -26.36 -25.20 -18.22
C LEU A 408 -27.23 -24.70 -19.38
N ASP A 409 -27.88 -25.59 -20.12
CA ASP A 409 -28.81 -25.24 -21.21
C ASP A 409 -29.98 -24.39 -20.68
N PHE A 410 -30.53 -24.74 -19.51
CA PHE A 410 -31.56 -23.94 -18.85
C PHE A 410 -31.06 -22.56 -18.44
N ALA A 411 -29.86 -22.46 -17.86
CA ALA A 411 -29.25 -21.22 -17.43
C ALA A 411 -28.93 -20.29 -18.61
N THR A 412 -28.45 -20.85 -19.72
CA THR A 412 -28.16 -20.09 -20.95
C THR A 412 -29.44 -19.55 -21.60
N ALA A 413 -30.55 -20.30 -21.56
CA ALA A 413 -31.85 -19.84 -22.02
C ALA A 413 -32.47 -18.76 -21.10
N ASN A 414 -32.20 -18.80 -19.80
CA ASN A 414 -32.80 -17.92 -18.79
C ASN A 414 -31.84 -16.85 -18.24
N ARG A 415 -31.13 -16.15 -19.13
CA ARG A 415 -30.22 -15.05 -18.75
C ARG A 415 -30.98 -13.80 -18.33
N LYS A 416 -31.22 -13.66 -17.01
CA LYS A 416 -31.72 -12.42 -16.39
C LYS A 416 -30.64 -11.83 -15.48
N GLU A 417 -30.48 -10.51 -15.44
CA GLU A 417 -29.44 -9.87 -14.59
C GLU A 417 -29.58 -10.14 -13.09
N VAL A 418 -30.83 -10.37 -12.67
CA VAL A 418 -31.22 -10.67 -11.28
C VAL A 418 -30.81 -12.10 -10.88
N LEU A 419 -30.69 -13.01 -11.83
CA LEU A 419 -30.38 -14.42 -11.57
C LEU A 419 -28.90 -14.71 -11.82
N ARG A 420 -28.30 -15.48 -10.93
CA ARG A 420 -26.96 -16.04 -11.11
C ARG A 420 -27.02 -17.54 -10.85
N PHE A 421 -26.56 -18.30 -11.83
CA PHE A 421 -26.51 -19.76 -11.76
C PHE A 421 -25.12 -20.18 -11.32
N ALA A 422 -25.03 -21.19 -10.45
CA ALA A 422 -23.76 -21.76 -10.01
C ALA A 422 -23.99 -23.22 -9.61
N TYR A 423 -22.91 -24.00 -9.48
CA TYR A 423 -23.00 -25.36 -8.98
C TYR A 423 -21.92 -25.67 -7.94
N VAL A 424 -22.19 -26.68 -7.12
CA VAL A 424 -21.33 -27.14 -6.03
C VAL A 424 -21.29 -28.66 -6.01
N TYR A 425 -20.10 -29.22 -5.79
CA TYR A 425 -19.95 -30.63 -5.50
C TYR A 425 -20.21 -30.91 -4.02
N GLN A 426 -21.18 -31.78 -3.78
CA GLN A 426 -21.61 -32.13 -2.43
C GLN A 426 -20.46 -32.67 -1.57
N ARG A 427 -19.55 -33.45 -2.16
CA ARG A 427 -18.38 -34.02 -1.46
C ARG A 427 -17.34 -32.97 -1.04
N GLN A 428 -17.15 -31.93 -1.84
CA GLN A 428 -16.10 -30.92 -1.61
C GLN A 428 -16.56 -29.82 -0.66
N GLN A 429 -17.85 -29.43 -0.73
CA GLN A 429 -18.46 -28.39 0.12
C GLN A 429 -19.53 -28.96 1.08
N GLN A 430 -19.17 -30.00 1.82
CA GLN A 430 -20.05 -30.66 2.80
C GLN A 430 -20.76 -29.69 3.78
N PRO A 431 -20.06 -28.69 4.38
CA PRO A 431 -20.69 -27.81 5.37
C PRO A 431 -21.84 -26.99 4.77
N LEU A 432 -21.66 -26.48 3.54
CA LEU A 432 -22.70 -25.72 2.84
C LEU A 432 -23.90 -26.61 2.51
N CYS A 433 -23.64 -27.80 1.97
CA CYS A 433 -24.70 -28.73 1.59
C CYS A 433 -25.50 -29.20 2.81
N GLN A 434 -24.86 -29.45 3.95
CA GLN A 434 -25.55 -29.81 5.19
C GLN A 434 -26.48 -28.70 5.69
N ALA A 435 -26.04 -27.44 5.61
CA ALA A 435 -26.85 -26.29 6.00
C ALA A 435 -28.09 -26.09 5.11
N LEU A 436 -27.98 -26.39 3.81
CA LEU A 436 -29.07 -26.23 2.85
C LEU A 436 -30.02 -27.45 2.79
N LEU A 437 -29.53 -28.66 3.02
CA LEU A 437 -30.28 -29.91 2.82
C LEU A 437 -30.87 -30.50 4.11
N HIS A 438 -30.62 -29.90 5.28
CA HIS A 438 -31.23 -30.28 6.58
C HIS A 438 -31.25 -31.81 6.83
N ASN A 439 -30.11 -32.48 6.63
CA ASN A 439 -29.93 -33.93 6.81
C ASN A 439 -30.71 -34.86 5.86
N GLN A 440 -31.34 -34.38 4.79
CA GLN A 440 -31.73 -35.27 3.70
C GLN A 440 -30.46 -35.71 2.96
N ALA A 441 -30.13 -37.00 3.03
CA ALA A 441 -29.07 -37.59 2.24
C ALA A 441 -29.45 -37.48 0.76
N ALA A 442 -29.06 -36.37 0.12
CA ALA A 442 -29.32 -36.13 -1.29
C ALA A 442 -28.49 -37.13 -2.10
N HIS A 443 -29.10 -38.28 -2.40
CA HIS A 443 -28.57 -39.23 -3.37
C HIS A 443 -28.84 -38.75 -4.81
N SER A 444 -29.72 -37.78 -5.00
CA SER A 444 -30.03 -37.14 -6.28
C SER A 444 -29.59 -35.66 -6.30
N PRO A 445 -29.20 -35.11 -7.46
CA PRO A 445 -28.88 -33.70 -7.59
C PRO A 445 -30.09 -32.85 -7.23
N GLN A 446 -29.85 -31.67 -6.64
CA GLN A 446 -30.93 -30.79 -6.20
C GLN A 446 -30.60 -29.34 -6.52
N VAL A 447 -31.61 -28.60 -6.96
CA VAL A 447 -31.50 -27.16 -7.21
C VAL A 447 -32.04 -26.39 -6.02
N VAL A 448 -31.29 -25.40 -5.57
CA VAL A 448 -31.61 -24.53 -4.44
C VAL A 448 -31.54 -23.08 -4.91
N ILE A 449 -32.60 -22.31 -4.66
CA ILE A 449 -32.62 -20.87 -4.89
C ILE A 449 -32.34 -20.19 -3.56
N LEU A 450 -31.34 -19.29 -3.52
CA LEU A 450 -30.92 -18.61 -2.30
C LEU A 450 -30.75 -17.09 -2.48
N GLU A 451 -31.02 -16.36 -1.40
CA GLU A 451 -30.80 -14.91 -1.23
C GLU A 451 -30.00 -14.68 0.07
N ARG A 452 -28.84 -14.04 -0.03
CA ARG A 452 -28.00 -13.71 1.15
C ARG A 452 -28.44 -12.40 1.79
N ARG A 453 -28.71 -12.41 3.10
CA ARG A 453 -29.20 -11.26 3.87
C ARG A 453 -28.14 -10.57 4.74
N SER A 454 -27.12 -11.29 5.19
CA SER A 454 -26.07 -10.74 6.03
C SER A 454 -24.69 -11.26 5.63
N GLN A 455 -23.66 -10.47 5.92
CA GLN A 455 -22.26 -10.91 5.83
C GLN A 455 -21.97 -12.04 6.82
N ALA A 456 -22.71 -12.16 7.92
CA ALA A 456 -22.61 -13.25 8.89
C ALA A 456 -23.20 -14.60 8.40
N GLY A 457 -23.34 -14.79 7.08
CA GLY A 457 -23.79 -16.05 6.49
C GLY A 457 -25.31 -16.30 6.53
N LYS A 458 -26.14 -15.40 7.06
CA LYS A 458 -27.62 -15.58 7.04
C LYS A 458 -28.16 -15.50 5.62
N ALA A 459 -28.81 -16.57 5.16
CA ALA A 459 -29.45 -16.67 3.86
C ALA A 459 -30.89 -17.17 4.00
N LEU A 460 -31.74 -16.70 3.09
CA LEU A 460 -33.02 -17.34 2.83
C LEU A 460 -32.87 -18.23 1.61
N TYR A 461 -33.47 -19.41 1.65
CA TYR A 461 -33.39 -20.34 0.54
C TYR A 461 -34.69 -21.15 0.39
N ARG A 462 -34.82 -21.78 -0.77
CA ARG A 462 -35.85 -22.78 -1.05
C ARG A 462 -35.29 -23.79 -2.03
N SER A 463 -35.48 -25.06 -1.74
CA SER A 463 -35.11 -26.15 -2.63
C SER A 463 -36.23 -26.49 -3.60
N VAL A 464 -35.90 -26.80 -4.86
CA VAL A 464 -36.85 -27.32 -5.85
C VAL A 464 -37.23 -28.75 -5.44
N SER A 465 -38.53 -29.04 -5.42
CA SER A 465 -39.08 -30.34 -5.05
C SER A 465 -38.97 -31.35 -6.20
N GLY A 466 -38.51 -32.57 -5.90
CA GLY A 466 -38.42 -33.67 -6.87
C GLY A 466 -37.01 -33.99 -7.38
N GLY A 467 -35.98 -33.30 -6.89
CA GLY A 467 -34.61 -33.44 -7.38
C GLY A 467 -34.41 -32.79 -8.75
N TRP A 468 -33.24 -33.00 -9.35
CA TRP A 468 -32.87 -32.49 -10.66
C TRP A 468 -32.24 -33.60 -11.49
N ASN A 469 -32.95 -34.06 -12.52
CA ASN A 469 -32.42 -35.00 -13.52
C ASN A 469 -32.28 -34.35 -14.92
N GLY A 470 -32.74 -33.11 -15.08
CA GLY A 470 -32.70 -32.39 -16.35
C GLY A 470 -33.88 -32.66 -17.29
N SER A 471 -34.92 -33.35 -16.83
CA SER A 471 -36.17 -33.57 -17.55
C SER A 471 -36.89 -32.25 -17.85
N GLU A 472 -37.74 -32.24 -18.89
CA GLU A 472 -38.54 -31.07 -19.24
C GLU A 472 -39.50 -30.66 -18.11
N GLU A 473 -39.97 -31.62 -17.30
CA GLU A 473 -40.78 -31.33 -16.12
C GLU A 473 -39.99 -30.56 -15.06
N ASP A 474 -38.75 -30.96 -14.78
CA ASP A 474 -37.88 -30.27 -13.80
C ASP A 474 -37.56 -28.85 -14.27
N LYS A 475 -37.31 -28.66 -15.57
CA LYS A 475 -37.10 -27.35 -16.18
C LYS A 475 -38.34 -26.47 -16.03
N TYR A 476 -39.53 -27.00 -16.29
CA TYR A 476 -40.79 -26.27 -16.12
C TYR A 476 -41.01 -25.87 -14.66
N ARG A 477 -40.83 -26.80 -13.72
CA ARG A 477 -40.95 -26.52 -12.27
C ARG A 477 -39.98 -25.44 -11.82
N LEU A 478 -38.71 -25.50 -12.22
CA LEU A 478 -37.72 -24.48 -11.88
C LEU A 478 -38.10 -23.12 -12.48
N HIS A 479 -38.55 -23.09 -13.73
CA HIS A 479 -38.99 -21.86 -14.39
C HIS A 479 -40.17 -21.22 -13.66
N GLU A 480 -41.20 -22.00 -13.34
CA GLU A 480 -42.37 -21.55 -12.58
C GLU A 480 -41.98 -20.98 -11.21
N GLN A 481 -41.09 -21.65 -10.47
CA GLN A 481 -40.62 -21.14 -9.17
C GLN A 481 -39.85 -19.83 -9.30
N LEU A 482 -39.06 -19.66 -10.36
CA LEU A 482 -38.35 -18.41 -10.63
C LEU A 482 -39.32 -17.27 -10.99
N GLU A 483 -40.40 -17.55 -11.74
CA GLU A 483 -41.43 -16.56 -12.02
C GLU A 483 -42.22 -16.14 -10.78
N LEU A 484 -42.58 -17.11 -9.92
CA LEU A 484 -43.24 -16.83 -8.64
C LEU A 484 -42.37 -15.96 -7.73
N LEU A 485 -41.07 -16.24 -7.69
CA LEU A 485 -40.11 -15.47 -6.90
C LEU A 485 -39.87 -14.06 -7.45
N GLN A 486 -40.08 -13.83 -8.75
CA GLN A 486 -40.09 -12.49 -9.34
C GLN A 486 -41.30 -11.67 -8.90
N LYS A 487 -42.46 -12.32 -8.69
CA LYS A 487 -43.69 -11.67 -8.22
C LYS A 487 -43.64 -11.42 -6.72
N ASP A 488 -43.31 -12.44 -5.93
CA ASP A 488 -43.30 -12.39 -4.47
C ASP A 488 -41.96 -12.84 -3.86
N PRO A 489 -41.18 -11.92 -3.26
CA PRO A 489 -39.88 -12.27 -2.67
C PRO A 489 -40.00 -13.02 -1.33
N THR A 490 -41.19 -13.07 -0.73
CA THR A 490 -41.48 -13.86 0.47
C THR A 490 -41.59 -15.35 0.18
N TYR A 491 -41.52 -15.74 -1.11
CA TYR A 491 -41.50 -17.14 -1.53
C TYR A 491 -40.33 -17.93 -0.94
N LEU A 492 -39.20 -17.29 -0.62
CA LEU A 492 -38.10 -17.90 0.12
C LEU A 492 -38.46 -18.00 1.61
N SER A 493 -38.98 -19.15 2.03
CA SER A 493 -39.49 -19.36 3.39
C SER A 493 -38.46 -19.91 4.38
N SER A 494 -37.42 -20.59 3.92
CA SER A 494 -36.46 -21.26 4.81
C SER A 494 -35.28 -20.37 5.12
N ASP A 495 -34.90 -20.26 6.38
CA ASP A 495 -33.70 -19.58 6.85
C ASP A 495 -32.58 -20.57 7.15
N ALA A 496 -31.35 -20.19 6.79
CA ALA A 496 -30.15 -20.94 7.16
C ALA A 496 -28.97 -20.00 7.43
N THR A 497 -28.08 -20.42 8.30
CA THR A 497 -26.75 -19.82 8.49
C THR A 497 -25.73 -20.60 7.68
N LEU A 498 -25.27 -20.03 6.58
CA LEU A 498 -24.30 -20.66 5.69
C LEU A 498 -22.89 -20.54 6.31
N PRO A 499 -22.14 -21.65 6.43
CA PRO A 499 -20.73 -21.59 6.81
C PRO A 499 -19.86 -21.00 5.70
N GLU A 500 -18.62 -20.64 6.02
CA GLU A 500 -17.63 -20.25 5.01
C GLU A 500 -17.30 -21.43 4.09
N LEU A 501 -17.09 -21.13 2.81
CA LEU A 501 -16.73 -22.14 1.81
C LEU A 501 -15.29 -22.62 1.99
N ASN A 502 -15.08 -23.92 1.79
CA ASN A 502 -13.75 -24.50 1.69
C ASN A 502 -13.06 -24.00 0.42
N ASN A 503 -11.78 -23.63 0.48
CA ASN A 503 -11.03 -23.23 -0.71
C ASN A 503 -10.41 -24.46 -1.40
N GLU A 504 -11.08 -25.01 -2.42
CA GLU A 504 -10.64 -26.26 -3.07
C GLU A 504 -9.38 -26.05 -3.94
N MET A 505 -9.15 -24.81 -4.40
CA MET A 505 -8.04 -24.46 -5.30
C MET A 505 -6.84 -23.86 -4.54
N ALA A 506 -6.91 -23.77 -3.22
CA ALA A 506 -5.74 -23.44 -2.43
C ALA A 506 -4.74 -24.60 -2.53
N PRO A 507 -3.46 -24.32 -2.86
CA PRO A 507 -2.44 -25.35 -2.72
C PRO A 507 -2.46 -25.86 -1.29
N MET A 508 -2.32 -27.18 -1.10
CA MET A 508 -2.20 -27.79 0.22
C MET A 508 -1.19 -26.98 1.05
N PHE A 509 -1.47 -26.77 2.34
CA PHE A 509 -0.63 -25.98 3.24
C PHE A 509 0.88 -26.29 3.10
N ILE A 510 1.22 -27.57 2.89
CA ILE A 510 2.59 -28.06 2.66
C ILE A 510 3.18 -27.51 1.36
N ILE A 511 2.42 -27.51 0.26
CA ILE A 511 2.86 -26.97 -1.04
C ILE A 511 3.04 -25.45 -0.94
N GLN A 512 2.17 -24.75 -0.21
CA GLN A 512 2.34 -23.31 0.03
C GLN A 512 3.63 -23.02 0.81
N TRP A 513 3.94 -23.82 1.82
CA TRP A 513 5.19 -23.72 2.57
C TRP A 513 6.42 -24.07 1.72
N MET A 514 6.35 -25.11 0.90
CA MET A 514 7.44 -25.48 0.00
C MET A 514 7.70 -24.42 -1.07
N ASN A 515 6.65 -23.84 -1.65
CA ASN A 515 6.79 -22.75 -2.61
C ASN A 515 7.35 -21.50 -1.93
N ALA A 516 6.85 -21.14 -0.75
CA ALA A 516 7.40 -20.01 0.02
C ALA A 516 8.87 -20.23 0.41
N ALA A 517 9.24 -21.45 0.81
CA ALA A 517 10.62 -21.81 1.12
C ALA A 517 11.51 -21.79 -0.13
N TYR A 518 11.04 -22.33 -1.25
CA TYR A 518 11.73 -22.29 -2.54
C TYR A 518 11.97 -20.85 -3.00
N ASP A 519 10.94 -20.02 -2.93
CA ASP A 519 11.01 -18.60 -3.24
C ASP A 519 11.98 -17.85 -2.33
N TYR A 520 11.99 -18.17 -1.03
CA TYR A 520 12.93 -17.59 -0.07
C TYR A 520 14.37 -18.05 -0.33
N ILE A 521 14.57 -19.31 -0.71
CA ILE A 521 15.89 -19.86 -1.07
C ILE A 521 16.40 -19.23 -2.36
N LEU A 522 15.56 -19.06 -3.38
CA LEU A 522 15.92 -18.35 -4.60
C LEU A 522 16.25 -16.89 -4.33
N GLN A 523 15.49 -16.22 -3.47
CA GLN A 523 15.77 -14.85 -3.07
C GLN A 523 17.12 -14.74 -2.35
N ILE A 524 17.41 -15.63 -1.41
CA ILE A 524 18.72 -15.70 -0.76
C ILE A 524 19.82 -15.96 -1.80
N TYR A 525 19.58 -16.86 -2.76
CA TYR A 525 20.54 -17.18 -3.80
C TYR A 525 20.87 -15.95 -4.67
N ASP A 526 19.85 -15.20 -5.09
CA ASP A 526 20.01 -13.99 -5.91
C ASP A 526 20.68 -12.86 -5.12
N ASP A 527 20.30 -12.65 -3.85
CA ASP A 527 20.90 -11.65 -2.97
C ASP A 527 22.37 -11.99 -2.64
N LEU A 528 22.69 -13.28 -2.46
CA LEU A 528 24.03 -13.77 -2.15
C LEU A 528 24.98 -13.68 -3.35
N LEU A 529 24.51 -13.99 -4.56
CA LEU A 529 25.35 -14.08 -5.75
C LEU A 529 25.43 -12.79 -6.57
N TYR A 530 24.34 -12.04 -6.72
CA TYR A 530 24.29 -10.92 -7.66
C TYR A 530 24.35 -9.55 -7.00
N SER A 531 23.78 -9.39 -5.81
CA SER A 531 23.68 -8.07 -5.14
C SER A 531 24.96 -7.68 -4.38
N ASN A 532 25.58 -8.64 -3.67
CA ASN A 532 26.56 -8.33 -2.62
C ASN A 532 27.93 -9.04 -2.74
N TRP A 533 28.32 -9.58 -3.90
CA TRP A 533 29.60 -10.33 -4.03
C TRP A 533 30.83 -9.56 -3.51
N ARG A 534 30.83 -8.23 -3.65
CA ARG A 534 31.89 -7.34 -3.14
C ARG A 534 31.91 -7.21 -1.61
N GLU A 535 30.75 -7.26 -0.97
CA GLU A 535 30.58 -7.15 0.49
C GLU A 535 30.68 -8.52 1.19
N MET A 536 30.45 -9.61 0.46
CA MET A 536 30.56 -10.99 0.95
C MET A 536 32.00 -11.54 0.97
N MET A 537 32.94 -10.90 0.26
CA MET A 537 34.35 -11.32 0.24
C MET A 537 35.01 -11.40 1.63
N PRO A 538 34.82 -10.42 2.55
CA PRO A 538 35.35 -10.54 3.91
C PRO A 538 34.69 -11.65 4.72
N ILE A 539 33.40 -11.92 4.54
CA ILE A 539 32.67 -13.00 5.23
C ILE A 539 33.13 -14.37 4.74
N LEU A 540 33.26 -14.54 3.42
CA LEU A 540 33.82 -15.76 2.81
C LEU A 540 35.26 -15.99 3.27
N SER A 541 36.08 -14.94 3.36
CA SER A 541 37.43 -15.02 3.94
C SER A 541 37.42 -15.45 5.41
N LEU A 542 36.47 -14.95 6.20
CA LEU A 542 36.28 -15.32 7.60
C LEU A 542 35.85 -16.79 7.76
N ILE A 543 34.96 -17.26 6.90
CA ILE A 543 34.51 -18.67 6.88
C ILE A 543 35.65 -19.59 6.42
N PHE A 544 36.39 -19.23 5.37
CA PHE A 544 37.54 -20.00 4.90
C PHE A 544 38.65 -20.06 5.95
N SER A 545 38.93 -18.96 6.65
CA SER A 545 39.91 -18.95 7.75
C SER A 545 39.44 -19.76 8.95
N ALA A 546 38.16 -19.69 9.33
CA ALA A 546 37.59 -20.52 10.39
C ALA A 546 37.66 -22.01 10.05
N LEU A 547 37.30 -22.40 8.82
CA LEU A 547 37.40 -23.77 8.33
C LEU A 547 38.85 -24.26 8.27
N PHE A 548 39.79 -23.39 7.88
CA PHE A 548 41.21 -23.71 7.86
C PHE A 548 41.77 -23.95 9.27
N ILE A 549 41.36 -23.16 10.26
CA ILE A 549 41.71 -23.35 11.67
C ILE A 549 41.11 -24.65 12.22
N LEU A 550 39.86 -24.93 11.89
CA LEU A 550 39.16 -26.14 12.34
C LEU A 550 39.78 -27.40 11.70
N PHE A 551 40.15 -27.34 10.43
CA PHE A 551 40.85 -28.42 9.73
C PHE A 551 42.29 -28.59 10.26
N GLY A 552 42.99 -27.49 10.52
CA GLY A 552 44.34 -27.52 11.11
C GLY A 552 44.37 -28.12 12.51
N THR A 553 43.39 -27.79 13.36
CA THR A 553 43.28 -28.37 14.71
C THR A 553 42.96 -29.86 14.67
N VAL A 554 42.06 -30.31 13.78
CA VAL A 554 41.77 -31.75 13.60
C VAL A 554 42.99 -32.53 13.10
N ILE A 555 43.80 -31.95 12.20
CA ILE A 555 45.05 -32.57 11.75
C ILE A 555 46.07 -32.67 12.88
N ILE A 556 46.26 -31.60 13.67
CA ILE A 556 47.20 -31.61 14.80
C ILE A 556 46.80 -32.64 15.86
N GLN A 557 45.50 -32.80 16.10
CA GLN A 557 44.96 -33.79 17.03
C GLN A 557 45.07 -35.23 16.49
N ALA A 558 44.98 -35.42 15.17
CA ALA A 558 45.14 -36.72 14.52
C ALA A 558 46.60 -37.22 14.44
N PHE A 559 47.58 -36.34 14.62
CA PHE A 559 49.02 -36.68 14.59
C PHE A 559 49.74 -36.56 15.95
N SER A 560 48.98 -36.33 17.03
CA SER A 560 49.51 -36.25 18.40
C SER A 560 49.18 -37.55 19.16
N GLU A 561 50.11 -38.53 19.17
CA GLU A 561 50.05 -39.68 20.07
C GLU A 561 50.80 -39.45 21.40
N PRO A 562 50.42 -40.15 22.50
CA PRO A 562 50.54 -39.65 23.87
C PRO A 562 51.78 -40.19 24.62
N GLY A 563 52.31 -39.42 25.57
CA GLY A 563 53.39 -39.83 26.48
C GLY A 563 53.13 -39.41 27.93
N GLU A 564 53.05 -40.39 28.82
CA GLU A 564 52.63 -40.32 30.24
C GLU A 564 53.67 -39.71 31.22
N SER A 565 53.19 -39.16 32.36
CA SER A 565 53.44 -39.73 33.72
C SER A 565 52.92 -38.84 34.88
N LYS A 566 52.24 -39.49 35.84
CA LYS A 566 51.88 -39.05 37.23
C LYS A 566 53.08 -39.30 38.18
N PRO A 567 53.14 -38.92 39.51
CA PRO A 567 52.06 -38.77 40.54
C PRO A 567 52.23 -37.55 41.50
N GLN A 568 51.37 -37.17 42.47
CA GLN A 568 51.01 -37.82 43.76
C GLN A 568 49.91 -37.00 44.52
N LYS A 569 49.18 -37.65 45.44
CA LYS A 569 48.11 -37.17 46.38
C LYS A 569 48.71 -36.95 47.81
N PRO A 570 48.08 -36.30 48.83
CA PRO A 570 46.75 -36.69 49.37
C PRO A 570 45.80 -35.59 50.00
N LYS A 571 44.58 -36.09 50.29
CA LYS A 571 43.30 -35.66 50.93
C LYS A 571 43.38 -35.13 52.41
N PRO A 572 42.26 -34.89 53.17
CA PRO A 572 40.85 -34.47 52.89
C PRO A 572 40.21 -33.48 53.93
N LYS A 573 38.95 -33.01 53.74
CA LYS A 573 37.79 -33.27 54.64
C LYS A 573 36.46 -32.62 54.17
N GLU A 574 35.36 -33.33 54.48
CA GLU A 574 33.94 -33.12 54.14
C GLU A 574 33.17 -32.25 55.16
N GLN A 575 32.15 -31.51 54.65
CA GLN A 575 30.73 -31.24 55.10
C GLN A 575 30.35 -31.10 56.61
N PRO A 576 29.17 -30.54 57.03
CA PRO A 576 27.86 -30.44 56.33
C PRO A 576 26.99 -29.16 56.61
N GLN A 577 25.71 -29.27 56.21
CA GLN A 577 24.56 -28.33 56.09
C GLN A 577 23.90 -27.79 57.39
N SER A 578 23.08 -26.73 57.25
CA SER A 578 21.77 -26.47 57.91
C SER A 578 21.12 -25.24 57.21
N GLU A 579 19.97 -25.32 56.52
CA GLU A 579 18.55 -25.30 56.97
C GLU A 579 18.06 -24.03 57.69
N ASP A 580 16.91 -23.54 57.17
CA ASP A 580 15.88 -22.63 57.68
C ASP A 580 16.16 -21.14 57.94
N ASP A 581 15.51 -20.27 57.15
CA ASP A 581 14.39 -19.50 57.71
C ASP A 581 13.47 -18.86 56.64
N ALA A 582 12.19 -18.82 56.99
CA ALA A 582 11.06 -18.50 56.12
C ALA A 582 10.61 -17.02 56.22
N SER A 583 9.82 -16.64 55.21
CA SER A 583 8.77 -15.61 55.20
C SER A 583 9.14 -14.17 54.77
N SER A 584 8.67 -13.79 53.58
CA SER A 584 7.56 -12.81 53.47
C SER A 584 6.90 -12.86 52.09
N ARG A 585 5.59 -13.12 52.11
CA ARG A 585 4.56 -12.96 51.07
C ARG A 585 4.70 -11.61 50.33
N ALA A 586 4.31 -11.42 49.08
CA ALA A 586 3.00 -11.76 48.54
C ALA A 586 2.98 -11.86 47.00
N SER A 587 2.27 -12.89 46.53
CA SER A 587 1.64 -12.97 45.21
C SER A 587 0.40 -12.09 45.14
N THR A 588 0.28 -11.26 44.12
CA THR A 588 -0.99 -10.82 43.49
C THR A 588 -0.62 -10.05 42.23
N SER A 589 -1.33 -10.08 41.11
CA SER A 589 -2.33 -10.96 40.54
C SER A 589 -2.49 -10.40 39.13
N SER A 590 -2.50 -11.25 38.12
CA SER A 590 -3.11 -10.91 36.84
C SER A 590 -4.58 -10.52 37.07
N ARG A 591 -4.95 -9.29 36.70
CA ARG A 591 -6.34 -8.91 36.42
C ARG A 591 -6.35 -7.89 35.30
N PRO A 592 -7.18 -8.07 34.26
CA PRO A 592 -7.45 -7.02 33.29
C PRO A 592 -8.27 -5.93 33.99
N PRO A 593 -8.16 -4.64 33.58
CA PRO A 593 -9.05 -3.64 34.13
C PRO A 593 -10.45 -3.88 33.60
N LYS A 594 -11.37 -4.28 34.49
CA LYS A 594 -12.79 -3.93 34.35
C LYS A 594 -12.88 -2.41 34.41
N LYS A 595 -13.28 -1.76 33.32
CA LYS A 595 -13.75 -0.36 33.36
C LYS A 595 -14.89 -0.19 32.36
N ASP A 596 -16.11 -0.17 32.87
CA ASP A 596 -17.32 0.31 32.18
C ASP A 596 -17.32 1.86 32.05
N PHE A 597 -16.16 2.47 31.80
CA PHE A 597 -15.98 3.92 31.85
C PHE A 597 -15.26 4.43 30.61
N VAL A 598 -15.92 5.29 29.83
CA VAL A 598 -15.30 6.10 28.77
C VAL A 598 -14.58 7.28 29.42
N GLU A 599 -13.28 7.40 29.16
CA GLU A 599 -12.50 8.57 29.57
C GLU A 599 -12.80 9.74 28.62
N VAL A 600 -13.46 10.79 29.12
CA VAL A 600 -13.75 12.01 28.35
C VAL A 600 -12.99 13.17 28.99
N THR A 601 -12.07 13.78 28.23
CA THR A 601 -11.17 14.83 28.74
C THR A 601 -11.71 16.24 28.42
N GLU A 602 -11.55 17.20 29.34
CA GLU A 602 -11.87 18.61 29.05
C GLU A 602 -10.80 19.19 28.13
N LEU A 603 -11.22 19.80 27.03
CA LEU A 603 -10.33 20.40 26.05
C LEU A 603 -9.96 21.82 26.51
N THR A 604 -8.90 21.88 27.32
CA THR A 604 -8.19 23.07 27.80
C THR A 604 -7.00 23.40 26.90
N ASP A 605 -6.37 24.57 27.03
CA ASP A 605 -5.19 24.99 26.22
C ASP A 605 -4.06 23.96 26.19
N ILE A 606 -3.81 23.31 27.33
CA ILE A 606 -2.77 22.30 27.50
C ILE A 606 -3.13 21.05 26.69
N THR A 607 -4.35 20.55 26.87
CA THR A 607 -4.86 19.35 26.18
C THR A 607 -5.21 19.61 24.71
N TYR A 608 -5.44 20.86 24.32
CA TYR A 608 -5.76 21.24 22.94
C TYR A 608 -4.61 20.93 22.01
N THR A 609 -3.40 21.28 22.45
CA THR A 609 -2.20 21.04 21.65
C THR A 609 -1.95 19.53 21.51
N SER A 610 -2.16 18.72 22.54
CA SER A 610 -1.95 17.27 22.47
C SER A 610 -3.07 16.52 21.75
N ASN A 611 -4.33 16.88 22.01
CA ASN A 611 -5.52 16.15 21.58
C ASN A 611 -6.13 16.72 20.29
N LEU A 612 -5.58 17.80 19.74
CA LEU A 612 -5.96 18.30 18.43
C LEU A 612 -4.74 18.63 17.56
N VAL A 613 -3.89 19.57 17.97
CA VAL A 613 -2.84 20.12 17.09
C VAL A 613 -1.73 19.10 16.78
N LYS A 614 -1.30 18.33 17.78
CA LYS A 614 -0.25 17.29 17.69
C LYS A 614 -0.82 15.87 17.72
N LEU A 615 -2.10 15.71 17.38
CA LEU A 615 -2.73 14.40 17.37
C LEU A 615 -2.05 13.51 16.31
N ARG A 616 -1.78 12.25 16.67
CA ARG A 616 -1.08 11.30 15.79
C ARG A 616 -1.85 11.08 14.48
N PRO A 617 -1.17 10.88 13.33
CA PRO A 617 -1.83 10.61 12.06
C PRO A 617 -2.77 9.41 12.15
N GLY A 618 -4.01 9.53 11.66
CA GLY A 618 -5.02 8.47 11.72
C GLY A 618 -5.90 8.49 12.97
N HIS A 619 -5.58 9.32 13.97
CA HIS A 619 -6.44 9.53 15.13
C HIS A 619 -7.43 10.67 14.87
N ILE A 620 -8.60 10.58 15.49
CA ILE A 620 -9.67 11.58 15.42
C ILE A 620 -10.11 11.90 16.85
N ASN A 621 -10.23 13.19 17.18
CA ASN A 621 -10.76 13.61 18.46
C ASN A 621 -12.23 14.02 18.30
N VAL A 622 -13.13 13.30 18.97
CA VAL A 622 -14.56 13.57 18.98
C VAL A 622 -14.87 14.46 20.18
N VAL A 623 -15.22 15.72 19.89
CA VAL A 623 -15.39 16.79 20.87
C VAL A 623 -16.87 17.13 20.99
N LEU A 624 -17.44 16.93 22.18
CA LEU A 624 -18.78 17.40 22.53
C LEU A 624 -18.75 18.85 23.01
N VAL A 625 -19.63 19.70 22.49
CA VAL A 625 -19.79 21.08 22.98
C VAL A 625 -20.92 21.15 23.99
N LEU A 626 -20.62 21.70 25.16
CA LEU A 626 -21.56 21.78 26.28
C LEU A 626 -21.40 23.09 27.06
N THR A 627 -22.43 23.42 27.84
CA THR A 627 -22.43 24.54 28.80
C THR A 627 -22.38 24.00 30.22
N ASN A 628 -22.02 24.83 31.22
CA ASN A 628 -21.99 24.40 32.62
C ASN A 628 -23.36 23.90 33.11
N ALA A 629 -24.45 24.45 32.58
CA ALA A 629 -25.82 24.04 32.89
C ALA A 629 -26.17 22.64 32.34
N SER A 630 -25.63 22.26 31.18
CA SER A 630 -25.95 20.98 30.49
C SER A 630 -24.88 19.89 30.67
N LYS A 631 -23.77 20.21 31.36
CA LYS A 631 -22.57 19.36 31.50
C LYS A 631 -22.89 17.94 31.98
N THR A 632 -23.60 17.79 33.09
CA THR A 632 -23.84 16.48 33.71
C THR A 632 -24.79 15.59 32.89
N ALA A 633 -25.83 16.19 32.29
CA ALA A 633 -26.82 15.48 31.49
C ALA A 633 -26.25 15.04 30.13
N LEU A 634 -25.57 15.95 29.42
CA LEU A 634 -25.01 15.67 28.10
C LEU A 634 -23.79 14.75 28.16
N LEU A 635 -22.88 14.90 29.13
CA LEU A 635 -21.73 14.00 29.24
C LEU A 635 -22.15 12.55 29.52
N ARG A 636 -23.14 12.35 30.40
CA ARG A 636 -23.64 11.00 30.70
C ARG A 636 -24.25 10.34 29.46
N LYS A 637 -25.04 11.10 28.69
CA LYS A 637 -25.63 10.57 27.45
C LYS A 637 -24.59 10.35 26.36
N PHE A 638 -23.68 11.30 26.18
CA PHE A 638 -22.57 11.21 25.24
C PHE A 638 -21.72 9.96 25.50
N ALA A 639 -21.28 9.77 26.75
CA ALA A 639 -20.49 8.60 27.14
C ALA A 639 -21.21 7.28 26.83
N LYS A 640 -22.55 7.23 27.00
CA LYS A 640 -23.37 6.05 26.66
C LYS A 640 -23.40 5.80 25.14
N GLU A 641 -23.59 6.84 24.34
CA GLU A 641 -23.64 6.75 22.87
C GLU A 641 -22.28 6.38 22.26
N VAL A 642 -21.19 6.90 22.82
CA VAL A 642 -19.82 6.62 22.31
C VAL A 642 -19.17 5.38 22.95
N PHE A 643 -19.82 4.73 23.93
CA PHE A 643 -19.24 3.61 24.68
C PHE A 643 -18.80 2.46 23.77
N SER A 644 -19.63 2.08 22.79
CA SER A 644 -19.32 1.02 21.82
C SER A 644 -18.08 1.32 20.97
N PHE A 645 -17.68 2.59 20.86
CA PHE A 645 -16.54 3.05 20.07
C PHE A 645 -15.27 3.29 20.91
N SER A 646 -15.39 3.25 22.24
CA SER A 646 -14.27 3.51 23.18
C SER A 646 -13.14 2.48 23.13
N GLY A 647 -13.37 1.29 22.57
CA GLY A 647 -12.35 0.27 22.37
C GLY A 647 -11.37 0.55 21.24
N THR A 648 -11.59 1.60 20.43
CA THR A 648 -10.71 1.95 19.30
C THR A 648 -9.56 2.84 19.77
N GLN A 649 -8.30 2.45 19.49
CA GLN A 649 -7.12 3.24 19.87
C GLN A 649 -6.99 4.56 19.06
N THR A 650 -7.79 4.72 18.02
CA THR A 650 -7.74 5.86 17.08
C THR A 650 -8.70 6.99 17.45
N LEU A 651 -9.74 6.72 18.24
CA LEU A 651 -10.71 7.73 18.67
C LEU A 651 -10.37 8.25 20.07
N HIS A 652 -10.31 9.57 20.19
CA HIS A 652 -10.20 10.26 21.47
C HIS A 652 -11.52 10.99 21.74
N PHE A 653 -11.95 11.02 23.00
CA PHE A 653 -13.19 11.70 23.38
C PHE A 653 -12.87 12.88 24.29
N SER A 654 -13.31 14.05 23.88
CA SER A 654 -13.13 15.28 24.65
C SER A 654 -14.45 16.06 24.74
N PHE A 655 -14.51 17.03 25.64
CA PHE A 655 -15.58 18.02 25.62
C PHE A 655 -15.01 19.43 25.69
N LEU A 656 -15.70 20.36 25.01
CA LEU A 656 -15.41 21.78 25.03
C LEU A 656 -16.49 22.49 25.84
N ASN A 657 -16.06 23.31 26.80
CA ASN A 657 -16.96 24.15 27.57
C ASN A 657 -17.21 25.47 26.82
N ALA A 658 -18.40 25.62 26.24
CA ALA A 658 -18.80 26.80 25.49
C ALA A 658 -18.87 28.07 26.37
N ASP A 659 -19.09 27.94 27.67
CA ASP A 659 -19.09 29.09 28.58
C ASP A 659 -17.68 29.68 28.76
N LYS A 660 -16.63 28.85 28.60
CA LYS A 660 -15.23 29.29 28.69
C LYS A 660 -14.67 29.72 27.33
N HIS A 661 -15.07 29.06 26.25
CA HIS A 661 -14.50 29.25 24.91
C HIS A 661 -15.58 29.60 23.87
N ARG A 662 -16.39 30.62 24.17
CA ARG A 662 -17.58 30.99 23.36
C ARG A 662 -17.25 31.31 21.90
N HIS A 663 -16.14 32.02 21.66
CA HIS A 663 -15.73 32.45 20.32
C HIS A 663 -15.11 31.33 19.47
N TRP A 664 -14.66 30.24 20.08
CA TRP A 664 -13.88 29.20 19.40
C TRP A 664 -14.69 28.51 18.28
N MET A 665 -15.96 28.18 18.55
CA MET A 665 -16.84 27.53 17.58
C MET A 665 -17.19 28.46 16.41
N ALA A 666 -17.52 29.73 16.70
CA ALA A 666 -17.81 30.72 15.67
C ALA A 666 -16.60 30.94 14.75
N SER A 667 -15.41 31.13 15.32
CA SER A 667 -14.15 31.25 14.56
C SER A 667 -13.85 30.01 13.71
N LEU A 668 -14.11 28.80 14.22
CA LEU A 668 -13.95 27.57 13.46
C LEU A 668 -14.89 27.53 12.24
N LEU A 669 -16.17 27.83 12.42
CA LEU A 669 -17.16 27.80 11.34
C LEU A 669 -16.90 28.90 10.29
N ARG A 670 -16.54 30.11 10.73
CA ARG A 670 -16.17 31.22 9.84
C ARG A 670 -14.99 30.86 8.93
N SER A 671 -13.96 30.22 9.48
CA SER A 671 -12.78 29.78 8.71
C SER A 671 -13.10 28.77 7.60
N THR A 672 -14.28 28.14 7.64
CA THR A 672 -14.75 27.19 6.61
C THR A 672 -15.76 27.76 5.65
N SER A 673 -16.34 28.94 5.95
CA SER A 673 -17.47 29.52 5.20
C SER A 673 -17.05 30.32 3.95
N ASP A 674 -15.76 30.57 3.73
CA ASP A 674 -15.25 31.21 2.49
C ASP A 674 -15.53 30.38 1.21
N ALA A 675 -15.99 29.14 1.34
CA ALA A 675 -16.41 28.29 0.22
C ALA A 675 -17.93 28.31 -0.09
N MET A 676 -18.74 29.05 0.68
CA MET A 676 -20.18 29.25 0.41
C MET A 676 -20.59 30.68 0.79
N GLN A 677 -20.59 31.61 -0.17
CA GLN A 677 -21.15 32.94 0.06
C GLN A 677 -22.66 32.99 -0.15
N SER A 678 -23.28 33.82 0.69
CA SER A 678 -24.65 34.37 0.65
C SER A 678 -25.71 33.64 1.46
N GLU A 679 -25.79 33.98 2.76
CA GLU A 679 -26.97 34.69 3.29
C GLU A 679 -26.49 35.75 4.29
N GLY A 680 -27.02 36.97 4.18
CA GLY A 680 -26.60 38.11 5.00
C GLY A 680 -26.96 37.92 6.46
N TYR A 681 -25.95 37.64 7.28
CA TYR A 681 -26.01 37.77 8.73
C TYR A 681 -25.19 38.99 9.14
N SER A 682 -25.83 39.92 9.84
CA SER A 682 -25.17 41.03 10.54
C SER A 682 -24.36 40.50 11.71
N ASP A 683 -23.18 41.10 11.95
CA ASP A 683 -22.26 40.77 13.05
C ASP A 683 -22.91 40.85 14.46
N GLU A 684 -24.11 41.44 14.58
CA GLU A 684 -24.85 41.58 15.85
C GLU A 684 -25.69 40.35 16.24
N ASP A 685 -25.97 39.41 15.33
CA ASP A 685 -26.77 38.20 15.64
C ASP A 685 -25.90 37.00 16.12
N GLU A 686 -24.58 37.07 15.94
CA GLU A 686 -23.64 35.96 16.17
C GLU A 686 -23.38 35.68 17.66
N GLU A 687 -23.59 36.67 18.54
CA GLU A 687 -23.41 36.52 20.00
C GLU A 687 -24.49 35.66 20.68
N SER A 688 -25.56 35.28 19.97
CA SER A 688 -26.73 34.61 20.57
C SER A 688 -26.91 33.12 20.23
N LEU A 689 -26.00 32.51 19.46
CA LEU A 689 -26.11 31.09 19.05
C LEU A 689 -25.64 30.12 20.15
N ASP A 690 -26.56 29.32 20.68
CA ASP A 690 -26.26 28.22 21.60
C ASP A 690 -25.75 26.97 20.85
N TYR A 691 -24.44 26.72 20.91
CA TYR A 691 -23.82 25.52 20.34
C TYR A 691 -23.91 24.28 21.24
N SER A 692 -24.60 24.34 22.38
CA SER A 692 -24.75 23.19 23.28
C SER A 692 -25.39 21.98 22.58
N GLY A 693 -24.71 20.83 22.63
CA GLY A 693 -25.14 19.56 22.05
C GLY A 693 -24.55 19.24 20.67
N HIS A 694 -23.74 20.14 20.09
CA HIS A 694 -22.99 19.84 18.88
C HIS A 694 -21.83 18.89 19.17
N VAL A 695 -21.56 17.98 18.24
CA VAL A 695 -20.39 17.07 18.31
C VAL A 695 -19.52 17.28 17.08
N LEU A 696 -18.22 17.40 17.30
CA LEU A 696 -17.21 17.63 16.27
C LEU A 696 -16.26 16.45 16.21
N ALA A 697 -16.05 15.87 15.04
CA ALA A 697 -14.97 14.91 14.84
C ALA A 697 -13.80 15.62 14.16
N LEU A 698 -12.75 15.92 14.94
CA LEU A 698 -11.63 16.74 14.52
C LEU A 698 -10.42 15.89 14.12
N ASN A 699 -9.88 16.12 12.92
CA ASN A 699 -8.64 15.48 12.46
C ASN A 699 -7.51 16.51 12.40
N GLY A 700 -6.69 16.54 13.46
CA GLY A 700 -5.57 17.47 13.58
C GLY A 700 -4.56 17.43 12.43
N HIS A 701 -4.22 16.23 11.96
CA HIS A 701 -3.19 16.00 10.95
C HIS A 701 -3.64 16.40 9.54
N LYS A 702 -4.85 16.00 9.13
CA LYS A 702 -5.42 16.33 7.81
C LYS A 702 -6.17 17.67 7.79
N LYS A 703 -6.22 18.38 8.93
CA LYS A 703 -6.87 19.68 9.12
C LYS A 703 -8.29 19.75 8.56
N TYR A 704 -9.14 18.82 8.97
CA TYR A 704 -10.57 18.87 8.66
C TYR A 704 -11.40 18.44 9.87
N PHE A 705 -12.69 18.76 9.86
CA PHE A 705 -13.65 18.22 10.80
C PHE A 705 -14.95 17.76 10.14
N CYS A 706 -15.67 16.88 10.84
CA CYS A 706 -17.06 16.55 10.56
C CYS A 706 -17.94 17.12 11.68
N LEU A 707 -19.11 17.66 11.35
CA LEU A 707 -20.02 18.28 12.30
C LEU A 707 -21.30 17.46 12.44
N PHE A 708 -21.66 17.16 13.69
CA PHE A 708 -22.98 16.68 14.09
C PHE A 708 -23.79 17.84 14.66
N ARG A 709 -25.02 18.00 14.17
CA ARG A 709 -26.00 18.96 14.69
C ARG A 709 -27.10 18.22 15.46
N PRO A 710 -27.49 18.69 16.65
CA PRO A 710 -28.57 18.08 17.41
C PRO A 710 -29.90 18.20 16.64
N VAL A 711 -30.66 17.11 16.58
CA VAL A 711 -32.01 17.11 15.98
C VAL A 711 -33.01 17.29 17.10
N PHE A 712 -33.71 18.43 17.12
CA PHE A 712 -34.79 18.67 18.08
C PHE A 712 -36.04 17.91 17.62
N THR A 713 -36.43 16.86 18.33
CA THR A 713 -37.72 16.20 18.14
C THR A 713 -38.75 16.86 19.05
N GLY A 714 -39.65 17.68 18.49
CA GLY A 714 -40.82 18.22 19.20
C GLY A 714 -41.57 19.30 18.41
N ASP A 715 -42.81 18.97 18.05
CA ASP A 715 -43.90 19.78 17.46
C ASP A 715 -44.01 19.86 15.92
N ASP A 716 -44.45 18.78 15.28
CA ASP A 716 -45.22 18.83 14.04
C ASP A 716 -46.68 18.44 14.31
N PRO A 717 -47.66 19.36 14.22
CA PRO A 717 -49.04 19.02 13.93
C PRO A 717 -49.31 19.40 12.47
N ASN A 718 -49.00 18.50 11.55
CA ASN A 718 -49.85 18.19 10.39
C ASN A 718 -49.14 17.24 9.42
N ASP A 719 -49.67 16.04 9.39
CA ASP A 719 -49.51 15.04 8.35
C ASP A 719 -50.33 15.46 7.11
N SER A 720 -49.70 15.61 5.94
CA SER A 720 -50.34 15.40 4.63
C SER A 720 -49.33 15.43 3.46
N SER A 721 -49.15 14.26 2.84
CA SER A 721 -49.10 13.97 1.40
C SER A 721 -48.39 14.90 0.39
N SER A 722 -47.71 14.23 -0.55
CA SER A 722 -47.57 14.50 -2.00
C SER A 722 -46.21 14.98 -2.54
N GLU A 723 -45.99 14.58 -3.79
CA GLU A 723 -44.73 14.57 -4.53
C GLU A 723 -44.31 15.94 -5.11
N THR A 724 -43.05 15.97 -5.60
CA THR A 724 -42.49 16.80 -6.69
C THR A 724 -42.13 18.29 -6.50
N SER A 725 -40.85 18.56 -6.82
CA SER A 725 -40.24 19.70 -7.54
C SER A 725 -40.27 21.16 -7.01
N PHE A 726 -39.03 21.70 -6.94
CA PHE A 726 -38.54 23.07 -7.19
C PHE A 726 -39.09 24.32 -6.46
N SER A 727 -38.11 25.11 -5.97
CA SER A 727 -38.03 26.59 -5.90
C SER A 727 -38.59 27.35 -4.68
N SER A 728 -37.65 28.05 -4.04
CA SER A 728 -37.66 29.42 -3.50
C SER A 728 -38.77 29.95 -2.58
N ASP A 729 -38.29 30.43 -1.43
CA ASP A 729 -38.66 31.67 -0.73
C ASP A 729 -39.91 31.67 0.17
N SER A 730 -39.68 31.72 1.48
CA SER A 730 -40.59 32.40 2.40
C SER A 730 -39.87 32.91 3.65
N ARG A 731 -39.70 34.24 3.70
CA ARG A 731 -39.40 35.01 4.92
C ARG A 731 -40.50 34.81 5.97
N ARG A 732 -40.15 34.61 7.26
CA ARG A 732 -40.91 35.17 8.41
C ARG A 732 -40.21 35.02 9.78
N LYS A 733 -39.88 36.19 10.34
CA LYS A 733 -40.12 36.70 11.72
C LYS A 733 -39.71 35.82 12.91
N SER A 734 -38.62 36.25 13.54
CA SER A 734 -38.23 35.93 14.91
C SER A 734 -39.29 36.40 15.92
N ARG A 735 -39.80 35.46 16.72
CA ARG A 735 -40.44 35.72 18.01
C ARG A 735 -39.54 35.11 19.08
N SER A 736 -38.91 35.97 19.87
CA SER A 736 -38.15 35.59 21.06
C SER A 736 -39.08 34.96 22.11
N ARG A 737 -38.79 33.73 22.51
CA ARG A 737 -39.30 33.14 23.75
C ARG A 737 -38.14 32.57 24.54
N SER A 738 -37.80 33.29 25.59
CA SER A 738 -37.05 32.80 26.75
C SER A 738 -37.83 31.67 27.40
N SER A 739 -37.28 30.45 27.41
CA SER A 739 -37.74 29.38 28.30
C SER A 739 -36.54 28.62 28.85
N ARG A 740 -36.49 28.48 30.18
CA ARG A 740 -35.61 27.53 30.87
C ARG A 740 -35.82 26.15 30.25
N ALA A 741 -34.80 25.63 29.55
CA ALA A 741 -34.83 24.29 28.99
C ALA A 741 -35.12 23.27 30.10
N THR A 742 -36.15 22.46 29.91
CA THR A 742 -36.46 21.37 30.83
C THR A 742 -35.38 20.28 30.71
N SER A 743 -35.10 19.53 31.77
CA SER A 743 -34.10 18.45 31.73
C SER A 743 -34.38 17.38 30.65
N ILE A 744 -35.64 17.28 30.20
CA ILE A 744 -36.12 16.35 29.17
C ILE A 744 -35.64 16.78 27.78
N GLU A 745 -35.71 18.07 27.42
CA GLU A 745 -35.23 18.59 26.13
C GLU A 745 -33.72 18.40 25.94
N VAL A 746 -32.93 18.52 27.01
CA VAL A 746 -31.47 18.34 26.97
C VAL A 746 -31.09 16.90 26.64
N HIS A 747 -31.89 15.93 27.06
CA HIS A 747 -31.63 14.53 26.73
C HIS A 747 -31.77 14.27 25.23
N HIS A 748 -32.70 14.87 24.51
CA HIS A 748 -32.93 14.56 23.08
C HIS A 748 -31.84 15.10 22.13
N LYS A 749 -31.01 16.07 22.57
CA LYS A 749 -29.98 16.69 21.72
C LYS A 749 -28.97 15.71 21.09
N LEU A 750 -28.68 14.57 21.73
CA LEU A 750 -27.73 13.57 21.23
C LEU A 750 -28.40 12.32 20.64
N ASP A 751 -29.70 12.37 20.36
CA ASP A 751 -30.36 11.27 19.64
C ASP A 751 -29.76 11.10 18.25
N ARG A 752 -29.57 9.84 17.82
CA ARG A 752 -28.90 9.45 16.57
C ARG A 752 -27.39 9.74 16.50
N LEU A 753 -26.76 10.16 17.61
CA LEU A 753 -25.30 10.30 17.65
C LEU A 753 -24.61 8.96 17.36
N GLY A 754 -25.11 7.84 17.87
CA GLY A 754 -24.61 6.50 17.54
C GLY A 754 -24.55 6.22 16.03
N LEU A 755 -25.65 6.48 15.29
CA LEU A 755 -25.66 6.31 13.83
C LEU A 755 -24.70 7.28 13.11
N TRP A 756 -24.57 8.50 13.62
CA TRP A 756 -23.60 9.46 13.07
C TRP A 756 -22.15 8.99 13.28
N MET A 757 -21.86 8.38 14.44
CA MET A 757 -20.56 7.78 14.74
C MET A 757 -20.26 6.56 13.84
N GLU A 758 -21.25 5.73 13.52
CA GLU A 758 -21.10 4.65 12.53
C GLU A 758 -20.70 5.21 11.16
N ARG A 759 -21.40 6.24 10.69
CA ARG A 759 -21.08 6.92 9.41
C ARG A 759 -19.71 7.61 9.43
N LEU A 760 -19.28 8.12 10.58
CA LEU A 760 -17.93 8.66 10.77
C LEU A 760 -16.88 7.57 10.55
N MET A 761 -17.10 6.38 11.10
CA MET A 761 -16.20 5.22 10.95
C MET A 761 -16.21 4.64 9.53
N GLU A 762 -17.35 4.66 8.85
CA GLU A 762 -17.46 4.32 7.42
C GLU A 762 -16.81 5.36 6.50
N GLY A 763 -16.53 6.57 7.01
CA GLY A 763 -15.93 7.66 6.25
C GLY A 763 -16.87 8.37 5.27
N THR A 764 -18.18 8.19 5.40
CA THR A 764 -19.22 8.73 4.50
C THR A 764 -19.67 10.16 4.84
N LEU A 765 -19.19 10.73 5.94
CA LEU A 765 -19.54 12.09 6.38
C LEU A 765 -18.81 13.19 5.58
N PRO A 766 -19.46 14.36 5.37
CA PRO A 766 -18.84 15.51 4.73
C PRO A 766 -17.69 16.04 5.59
N ARG A 767 -16.53 16.30 4.95
CA ARG A 767 -15.31 16.77 5.61
C ARG A 767 -15.09 18.24 5.31
N LEU A 768 -15.19 19.09 6.33
CA LEU A 768 -14.95 20.53 6.24
C LEU A 768 -13.47 20.80 6.50
N ARG A 769 -12.73 21.26 5.48
CA ARG A 769 -11.31 21.57 5.60
C ARG A 769 -11.10 22.92 6.27
N VAL A 770 -10.08 22.99 7.12
CA VAL A 770 -9.73 24.18 7.90
C VAL A 770 -8.30 24.59 7.56
N PRO A 771 -8.03 25.86 7.20
CA PRO A 771 -6.68 26.32 6.89
C PRO A 771 -5.75 26.28 8.13
N ALA A 772 -6.26 26.73 9.28
CA ALA A 772 -5.58 26.71 10.57
C ALA A 772 -6.60 26.57 11.73
N TRP A 773 -6.24 25.82 12.76
CA TRP A 773 -7.10 25.63 13.94
C TRP A 773 -7.15 26.91 14.80
N PRO A 774 -8.34 27.40 15.22
CA PRO A 774 -8.46 28.61 16.03
C PRO A 774 -7.92 28.41 17.45
N PHE A 775 -7.24 29.41 17.99
CA PHE A 775 -6.75 29.37 19.37
C PHE A 775 -7.91 29.40 20.38
N LEU A 776 -7.76 28.72 21.51
CA LEU A 776 -8.75 28.71 22.59
C LEU A 776 -8.77 29.99 23.44
N ASN A 777 -7.65 30.71 23.46
CA ASN A 777 -7.50 31.99 24.12
C ASN A 777 -7.25 33.09 23.08
N GLU A 778 -8.25 33.93 22.85
CA GLU A 778 -8.01 35.32 22.48
C GLU A 778 -8.00 36.14 23.76
N SER A 779 -6.90 36.07 24.51
CA SER A 779 -6.60 37.14 25.47
C SER A 779 -6.18 38.35 24.65
N THR A 780 -7.10 39.33 24.53
CA THR A 780 -6.85 40.76 24.28
C THR A 780 -5.37 41.12 24.10
N ASN A 781 -4.88 41.10 22.86
CA ASN A 781 -3.63 41.78 22.52
C ASN A 781 -3.98 43.06 21.76
N ASN A 782 -3.76 44.17 22.44
CA ASN A 782 -3.73 45.53 21.90
C ASN A 782 -2.91 45.59 20.60
N PRO A 783 -3.34 46.36 19.59
CA PRO A 783 -2.52 46.68 18.44
C PRO A 783 -1.57 47.82 18.83
N SER A 784 -0.43 47.48 19.43
CA SER A 784 0.65 48.45 19.62
C SER A 784 1.95 47.72 19.92
N THR A 785 2.76 47.49 18.89
CA THR A 785 4.13 48.02 18.80
C THR A 785 4.72 47.60 17.45
N GLU A 786 4.89 48.61 16.62
CA GLU A 786 5.77 48.67 15.45
C GLU A 786 7.23 48.42 15.85
N SER A 787 8.02 47.85 14.93
CA SER A 787 9.20 48.47 14.31
C SER A 787 9.96 47.46 13.46
#